data_AF-A0AAN6UNW3-F1
#
_entry.id   AF-A0AAN6UNW3-F1
#
_cell.length_a   1.000
_cell.length_b   1.000
_cell.length_c   1.000
_cell.angle_alpha   90.00
_cell.angle_beta   90.00
_cell.angle_gamma   90.00
#
_symmetry.space_group_name_H-M   'P 1'
#
loop_
_entity.id
_entity.type
_entity.pdbx_description
1 polymer ?
#
loop_
_entity_poly.entity_id
_entity_poly.type
_entity_poly.pdbx_seq_one_letter_code
_entity_poly.pdbx_strand_id
1 'polypeptide(L)'
;MGTSPRPRTGQPSGPGKAFMKEVRELDSRRSTRTSLASPAKLPPPAVSTIFSDSTPAQRTTPLGSANGLDDIAPEIVVWTGDMDGMVVDSPAPATPATPALGEQTLPSTTPSPPLPPAETLSIPLQVQEADTVGKIPSVSSPLSTLSEQSDLSSLPPSVSSKATTPVDVDSSREGVPPSVARVSQTADAPRRKWDVRPKVSIPPDLPLSEYAMQCVAAAEASRLNPYTLNQEEYLMLRDHISHAQVTTYLNIRNGILRLWIRNPQIAVTREEAAGCAKDSRWFDVAGVCFDWLVRRGYINFGCVEVRSSRKHTNNDSPRKRKRRTVVVIGAGMAGLGCARQLEGLFTQYARKFRSMDEDPPQVVVLEGRDRIGGRVYSRSFKTMPQQTPDQFEGKRYTAEMGGMIITGFERGNPINILLRGQLGLAYHPLRPDTTLYDSNGKPVDLQRDQLVENLYNDCLDRVSEYKFKQPTSKLIEGNRDLIDEGKDSSSETHKTIRQAEESAAAQPYAPPVSEQNIAPQVNLVPVSSDRATGRVRNEPGTPGALKAAHKAKIMGWTLKQGVGDDADLDFEPATREPGATLGSVTDSVIAQYRDILDLNAQDFRLMNWHIANLEYSNATNYHQLSLQGWDIDAGNEWEGRHTMVVGGYQSVPRGLMHLPTSLNLRQKSPVSSVTYTSGSTTGLAIVECEDGYSVEADYVVSTLPLGVLKHGNVRFEPPLPSWKSDVIGRLGFGVLNKVILVYKEPFWDEDRDIFGVLRNPPNRHSLDQKDYASQRGRFFQWFNVTKTSGLPVLLALMAGDAGYDTEQTCNDDLVAEATEILRSVYGPRVPHPVEAVVTRWASDKFARGSYSSAGPDMKTDDYDTMARAVGNLFFAGEHTSGTHPATVHGAYLSGLRAASDVLDAILGPLAIPTPLILPKDPPASSSSSSSSSSLKRKSPSDTKENARQARLRAHEMALWDHVVARIGRRPPPPPKPPASAYLFYSRAHHDHARRRLEAARRPGRAKPSANEVRVMSAKMWRDAAEEVRAPFVAMAEEAKRGHARVMERFREEAAEWDRRATALKAGYEGGVGSGVAGGEGDAGGEGGEGGKDGDVDMDG
;
A
#
# COMPACT_ATOMS: atom_id res chain seq x y z
N MET A 1 40.00 29.03 32.32
CA MET A 1 40.98 28.66 33.37
C MET A 1 41.30 27.18 33.24
N GLY A 2 42.59 26.81 33.33
CA GLY A 2 43.09 25.42 33.47
C GLY A 2 43.41 24.68 32.15
N THR A 3 44.40 25.08 31.35
CA THR A 3 45.84 24.66 31.33
C THR A 3 46.18 23.41 30.48
N SER A 4 46.96 23.68 29.42
CA SER A 4 47.69 22.82 28.44
C SER A 4 48.84 21.98 29.08
N PRO A 5 49.66 21.11 28.38
CA PRO A 5 50.23 21.31 27.02
C PRO A 5 50.51 20.07 26.09
N ARG A 6 50.92 20.43 24.85
CA ARG A 6 51.51 19.75 23.66
C ARG A 6 52.84 18.93 23.92
N PRO A 7 53.72 18.60 22.92
CA PRO A 7 53.69 17.74 21.69
C PRO A 7 54.98 16.84 21.52
N ARG A 8 55.22 16.26 20.30
CA ARG A 8 56.50 15.81 19.63
C ARG A 8 56.67 14.28 19.40
N THR A 9 57.37 13.68 18.41
CA THR A 9 57.99 13.98 17.08
C THR A 9 58.59 12.65 16.53
N GLY A 10 58.58 12.43 15.21
CA GLY A 10 59.71 11.88 14.40
C GLY A 10 60.06 10.36 14.33
N GLN A 11 59.84 9.75 13.15
CA GLN A 11 60.73 8.95 12.23
C GLN A 11 61.96 8.13 12.74
N PRO A 12 62.68 7.32 11.91
CA PRO A 12 62.39 6.55 10.65
C PRO A 12 63.06 5.13 10.61
N SER A 13 62.87 4.33 9.53
CA SER A 13 63.96 3.62 8.77
C SER A 13 63.46 2.51 7.80
N GLY A 14 63.81 2.63 6.49
CA GLY A 14 63.87 1.52 5.51
C GLY A 14 65.14 0.66 5.68
N PRO A 15 65.56 -0.25 4.76
CA PRO A 15 65.69 -0.08 3.28
C PRO A 15 65.22 -1.35 2.47
N GLY A 16 65.25 -1.50 1.14
CA GLY A 16 65.68 -0.72 -0.03
C GLY A 16 65.72 -1.61 -1.32
N LYS A 17 65.86 -0.94 -2.48
CA LYS A 17 66.39 -1.41 -3.81
C LYS A 17 65.55 -2.40 -4.66
N ALA A 18 65.47 -2.36 -6.00
CA ALA A 18 65.99 -1.47 -7.06
C ALA A 18 65.47 -1.91 -8.47
N PHE A 19 65.24 -0.92 -9.35
CA PHE A 19 65.61 -0.79 -10.79
C PHE A 19 64.97 -1.58 -11.98
N MET A 20 64.53 -0.76 -12.96
CA MET A 20 64.65 -0.80 -14.45
C MET A 20 64.20 -2.03 -15.27
N LYS A 21 63.37 -1.83 -16.31
CA LYS A 21 63.84 -1.51 -17.69
C LYS A 21 62.68 -1.21 -18.66
N GLU A 22 62.98 -0.31 -19.58
CA GLU A 22 62.18 0.17 -20.72
C GLU A 22 62.63 -0.53 -22.03
N VAL A 23 61.91 -0.25 -23.12
CA VAL A 23 62.26 -0.37 -24.55
C VAL A 23 62.02 -1.73 -25.27
N ARG A 24 61.08 -1.78 -26.23
CA ARG A 24 61.38 -1.82 -27.69
C ARG A 24 60.15 -2.00 -28.61
N GLU A 25 60.04 -1.00 -29.48
CA GLU A 25 59.62 -0.92 -30.88
C GLU A 25 59.74 -2.17 -31.81
N LEU A 26 59.00 -2.04 -32.93
CA LEU A 26 59.27 -2.47 -34.31
C LEU A 26 58.67 -3.80 -34.84
N ASP A 27 57.61 -3.59 -35.65
CA ASP A 27 57.59 -3.79 -37.11
C ASP A 27 57.07 -5.08 -37.76
N SER A 28 56.14 -4.84 -38.69
CA SER A 28 55.95 -5.49 -40.00
C SER A 28 55.62 -7.00 -40.06
N ARG A 29 54.50 -7.35 -40.70
CA ARG A 29 54.48 -7.79 -42.12
C ARG A 29 53.10 -8.21 -42.61
N ARG A 30 52.82 -7.71 -43.82
CA ARG A 30 51.82 -8.13 -44.81
C ARG A 30 51.73 -9.66 -44.96
N SER A 31 50.52 -10.16 -45.26
CA SER A 31 50.31 -10.96 -46.47
C SER A 31 48.86 -10.90 -46.95
N THR A 32 48.75 -10.52 -48.22
CA THR A 32 47.64 -10.53 -49.18
C THR A 32 47.01 -11.91 -49.42
N ARG A 33 45.70 -11.96 -49.75
CA ARG A 33 45.17 -12.48 -51.04
C ARG A 33 43.63 -12.42 -51.21
N THR A 34 43.21 -11.71 -52.26
CA THR A 34 42.18 -12.02 -53.32
C THR A 34 40.83 -12.61 -52.91
N SER A 35 39.69 -11.92 -53.06
CA SER A 35 38.90 -11.52 -54.26
C SER A 35 38.09 -12.65 -54.93
N LEU A 36 36.84 -12.30 -55.31
CA LEU A 36 35.84 -12.93 -56.20
C LEU A 36 34.52 -13.12 -55.42
N ALA A 37 33.31 -12.82 -55.88
CA ALA A 37 32.74 -12.14 -57.04
C ALA A 37 31.23 -12.02 -56.74
N SER A 38 30.55 -10.93 -57.15
CA SER A 38 29.09 -10.95 -57.36
C SER A 38 28.78 -11.74 -58.64
N PRO A 39 27.56 -12.31 -58.81
CA PRO A 39 26.52 -11.50 -59.48
C PRO A 39 25.04 -11.85 -59.15
N ALA A 40 24.18 -10.93 -59.61
CA ALA A 40 22.85 -11.14 -60.19
C ALA A 40 21.58 -11.21 -59.31
N LYS A 41 20.68 -10.28 -59.68
CA LYS A 41 19.26 -10.11 -59.37
C LYS A 41 18.37 -11.17 -60.06
N LEU A 42 17.19 -11.46 -59.49
CA LEU A 42 15.82 -11.34 -60.08
C LEU A 42 14.75 -11.97 -59.12
N PRO A 43 13.42 -11.72 -59.29
CA PRO A 43 12.50 -11.22 -58.26
C PRO A 43 11.40 -12.23 -57.84
N PRO A 44 10.50 -11.88 -56.88
CA PRO A 44 9.20 -12.56 -56.75
C PRO A 44 8.08 -11.86 -57.56
N PRO A 45 7.01 -12.58 -57.91
CA PRO A 45 5.98 -12.14 -58.86
C PRO A 45 4.92 -11.24 -58.22
N ALA A 46 4.37 -10.36 -59.06
CA ALA A 46 3.21 -9.52 -58.82
C ALA A 46 1.94 -10.19 -59.35
N VAL A 47 0.84 -10.13 -58.60
CA VAL A 47 -0.58 -10.06 -59.07
C VAL A 47 -1.40 -9.59 -57.86
N SER A 48 -2.35 -8.65 -57.88
CA SER A 48 -2.63 -7.47 -58.71
C SER A 48 -3.83 -6.77 -58.04
N THR A 49 -3.76 -5.44 -57.91
CA THR A 49 -4.84 -4.43 -58.08
C THR A 49 -6.15 -4.56 -57.27
N ILE A 50 -6.69 -3.49 -56.68
CA ILE A 50 -7.41 -2.41 -57.38
C ILE A 50 -7.69 -1.23 -56.40
N PHE A 51 -7.26 -0.02 -56.79
CA PHE A 51 -7.80 1.36 -56.56
C PHE A 51 -7.96 1.90 -55.11
N SER A 52 -7.72 3.18 -54.78
CA SER A 52 -7.50 4.42 -55.57
C SER A 52 -6.87 5.54 -54.72
N ASP A 53 -6.17 6.44 -55.42
CA ASP A 53 -5.45 7.64 -55.01
C ASP A 53 -6.16 8.63 -54.06
N SER A 54 -5.38 9.23 -53.15
CA SER A 54 -5.13 10.69 -53.18
C SER A 54 -3.84 11.08 -52.40
N THR A 55 -3.02 11.87 -53.07
CA THR A 55 -1.64 12.32 -52.76
C THR A 55 -1.46 13.13 -51.46
N PRO A 56 -0.33 13.00 -50.73
CA PRO A 56 0.17 14.00 -49.80
C PRO A 56 1.25 14.89 -50.44
N ALA A 57 1.15 16.21 -50.19
CA ALA A 57 2.08 17.21 -50.68
C ALA A 57 3.45 17.15 -49.97
N GLN A 58 4.48 17.43 -50.76
CA GLN A 58 5.91 17.35 -50.48
C GLN A 58 6.37 18.26 -49.33
N ARG A 59 7.16 17.70 -48.39
CA ARG A 59 8.11 18.47 -47.56
C ARG A 59 9.47 18.47 -48.24
N THR A 60 9.97 19.66 -48.53
CA THR A 60 11.34 19.94 -48.96
C THR A 60 12.29 19.84 -47.77
N THR A 61 13.37 19.09 -47.95
CA THR A 61 14.60 19.20 -47.14
C THR A 61 15.53 20.23 -47.78
N PRO A 62 16.44 20.83 -47.00
CA PRO A 62 17.83 20.73 -47.41
C PRO A 62 18.75 20.24 -46.29
N LEU A 63 19.72 19.43 -46.74
CA LEU A 63 20.87 18.94 -46.02
C LEU A 63 21.77 20.06 -45.48
N GLY A 64 22.33 19.82 -44.30
CA GLY A 64 23.57 20.41 -43.80
C GLY A 64 24.18 19.48 -42.76
N SER A 65 25.18 18.70 -43.16
CA SER A 65 25.89 17.76 -42.30
C SER A 65 26.77 18.49 -41.27
N ALA A 66 26.54 18.23 -39.99
CA ALA A 66 27.53 18.42 -38.94
C ALA A 66 27.48 17.21 -38.00
N ASN A 67 28.49 16.35 -38.11
CA ASN A 67 28.82 15.35 -37.11
C ASN A 67 29.25 16.10 -35.83
N GLY A 68 28.50 15.91 -34.75
CA GLY A 68 28.75 16.53 -33.45
C GLY A 68 27.49 16.61 -32.59
N LEU A 69 26.77 15.49 -32.43
CA LEU A 69 25.77 15.35 -31.36
C LEU A 69 26.51 14.84 -30.12
N ASP A 70 27.21 15.74 -29.44
CA ASP A 70 27.57 15.55 -28.04
C ASP A 70 26.28 15.41 -27.22
N ASP A 71 26.32 14.54 -26.19
CA ASP A 71 25.24 14.30 -25.22
C ASP A 71 24.51 15.61 -24.85
N ILE A 72 23.28 15.79 -25.33
CA ILE A 72 22.37 16.77 -24.74
C ILE A 72 22.09 16.25 -23.33
N ALA A 73 22.75 16.82 -22.33
CA ALA A 73 22.47 16.52 -20.94
C ALA A 73 20.96 16.72 -20.70
N PRO A 74 20.26 15.83 -19.97
CA PRO A 74 18.83 15.98 -19.66
C PRO A 74 18.51 17.21 -18.77
N GLU A 75 19.51 18.03 -18.52
CA GLU A 75 19.57 19.09 -17.54
C GLU A 75 20.43 20.23 -18.12
N ILE A 76 19.91 21.45 -18.11
CA ILE A 76 20.68 22.64 -18.42
C ILE A 76 20.59 23.57 -17.20
N VAL A 77 21.75 23.97 -16.67
CA VAL A 77 21.88 24.84 -15.50
C VAL A 77 22.19 26.25 -16.00
N VAL A 78 21.36 27.22 -15.62
CA VAL A 78 21.58 28.63 -15.98
C VAL A 78 22.03 29.42 -14.76
N TRP A 79 23.07 30.22 -14.95
CA TRP A 79 23.54 31.21 -13.99
C TRP A 79 23.11 32.58 -14.48
N THR A 80 22.31 33.27 -13.68
CA THR A 80 21.72 34.56 -14.06
C THR A 80 22.51 35.76 -13.53
N GLY A 81 23.70 35.55 -12.96
CA GLY A 81 24.50 36.60 -12.31
C GLY A 81 24.79 37.83 -13.19
N ASP A 82 24.62 37.69 -14.52
CA ASP A 82 24.82 38.74 -15.52
C ASP A 82 23.50 39.30 -16.13
N MET A 83 22.33 38.77 -15.75
CA MET A 83 21.02 39.20 -16.28
C MET A 83 20.50 40.50 -15.66
N ASP A 84 21.04 40.93 -14.51
CA ASP A 84 20.68 42.19 -13.84
C ASP A 84 21.15 43.46 -14.60
N GLY A 85 21.81 43.31 -15.76
CA GLY A 85 22.30 44.40 -16.61
C GLY A 85 21.50 44.68 -17.89
N MET A 86 20.50 43.86 -18.24
CA MET A 86 19.71 44.05 -19.46
C MET A 86 18.36 44.68 -19.16
N VAL A 87 18.31 46.01 -19.16
CA VAL A 87 17.06 46.75 -19.39
C VAL A 87 16.68 46.51 -20.84
N VAL A 88 15.66 45.68 -21.07
CA VAL A 88 15.09 45.49 -22.41
C VAL A 88 14.22 46.72 -22.71
N ASP A 89 14.77 47.66 -23.49
CA ASP A 89 14.00 48.74 -24.10
C ASP A 89 12.95 48.10 -25.02
N SER A 90 11.69 48.18 -24.61
CA SER A 90 10.56 47.69 -25.40
C SER A 90 10.33 48.62 -26.59
N PRO A 91 10.26 48.14 -27.84
CA PRO A 91 9.89 48.99 -28.97
C PRO A 91 8.40 49.36 -28.86
N ALA A 92 8.12 50.65 -28.90
CA ALA A 92 6.76 51.20 -28.84
C ALA A 92 5.88 50.67 -30.00
N PRO A 93 4.59 50.36 -29.75
CA PRO A 93 3.69 49.90 -30.81
C PRO A 93 3.33 51.04 -31.76
N ALA A 94 3.44 50.75 -33.06
CA ALA A 94 3.03 51.64 -34.13
C ALA A 94 1.50 51.85 -34.12
N THR A 95 1.08 53.10 -33.96
CA THR A 95 -0.33 53.52 -34.06
C THR A 95 -0.71 53.71 -35.54
N PRO A 96 -1.86 53.19 -36.02
CA PRO A 96 -2.38 53.56 -37.33
C PRO A 96 -3.07 54.93 -37.29
N ALA A 97 -2.86 55.70 -38.34
CA ALA A 97 -3.42 57.03 -38.55
C ALA A 97 -4.87 57.00 -39.07
N THR A 98 -5.73 57.85 -38.51
CA THR A 98 -6.96 58.37 -39.16
C THR A 98 -7.41 59.67 -38.47
N PRO A 99 -8.20 60.55 -39.12
CA PRO A 99 -7.89 61.97 -39.24
C PRO A 99 -8.76 62.89 -38.36
N ALA A 100 -8.26 64.10 -38.21
CA ALA A 100 -8.82 65.19 -37.41
C ALA A 100 -10.08 65.84 -38.01
N LEU A 101 -11.03 66.17 -37.13
CA LEU A 101 -12.11 67.18 -37.19
C LEU A 101 -12.58 67.28 -35.71
N GLY A 102 -12.78 68.39 -35.01
CA GLY A 102 -12.74 69.83 -35.21
C GLY A 102 -13.37 70.41 -33.92
N GLU A 103 -12.79 71.49 -33.38
CA GLU A 103 -13.12 72.10 -32.08
C GLU A 103 -14.55 72.65 -31.95
N GLN A 104 -15.09 72.68 -30.73
CA GLN A 104 -15.93 73.78 -30.23
C GLN A 104 -15.97 73.86 -28.69
N THR A 105 -16.00 75.10 -28.20
CA THR A 105 -15.61 75.62 -26.88
C THR A 105 -16.78 75.97 -25.93
N LEU A 106 -16.65 75.61 -24.63
CA LEU A 106 -16.90 76.31 -23.33
C LEU A 106 -18.11 77.27 -23.10
N PRO A 107 -18.68 77.47 -21.86
CA PRO A 107 -17.97 78.00 -20.65
C PRO A 107 -18.46 77.50 -19.24
N SER A 108 -17.55 77.20 -18.28
CA SER A 108 -17.04 77.99 -17.12
C SER A 108 -18.01 78.38 -15.98
N THR A 109 -17.74 77.93 -14.75
CA THR A 109 -17.77 78.74 -13.50
C THR A 109 -16.90 78.09 -12.40
N THR A 110 -16.24 78.93 -11.61
CA THR A 110 -15.22 78.72 -10.55
C THR A 110 -15.54 79.72 -9.39
N PRO A 111 -14.81 79.88 -8.24
CA PRO A 111 -13.81 79.05 -7.52
C PRO A 111 -13.89 79.11 -5.94
N SER A 112 -12.93 78.44 -5.24
CA SER A 112 -12.17 78.87 -4.01
C SER A 112 -12.46 78.13 -2.65
N PRO A 113 -11.59 78.21 -1.59
CA PRO A 113 -10.46 77.30 -1.25
C PRO A 113 -10.40 76.88 0.29
N PRO A 114 -9.26 76.76 1.06
CA PRO A 114 -8.60 75.50 1.47
C PRO A 114 -8.31 75.24 2.99
N LEU A 115 -7.92 73.97 3.33
CA LEU A 115 -7.08 73.44 4.47
C LEU A 115 -7.61 73.55 5.94
N PRO A 116 -7.12 72.80 7.00
CA PRO A 116 -5.77 72.20 7.22
C PRO A 116 -5.77 70.82 8.02
N PRO A 117 -4.77 70.38 8.84
CA PRO A 117 -4.27 68.98 8.88
C PRO A 117 -4.38 68.23 10.25
N ALA A 118 -3.75 67.04 10.31
CA ALA A 118 -3.63 65.99 11.34
C ALA A 118 -3.61 66.35 12.85
N GLU A 119 -4.09 65.41 13.69
CA GLU A 119 -3.42 65.03 14.96
C GLU A 119 -3.94 63.70 15.57
N THR A 120 -2.97 62.91 16.07
CA THR A 120 -3.02 61.72 16.94
C THR A 120 -3.57 62.00 18.34
N LEU A 121 -4.06 60.99 19.08
CA LEU A 121 -3.89 60.88 20.55
C LEU A 121 -4.28 59.49 21.09
N SER A 122 -3.64 59.12 22.21
CA SER A 122 -3.51 57.78 22.80
C SER A 122 -3.90 57.80 24.29
N ILE A 123 -4.58 56.73 24.80
CA ILE A 123 -4.53 56.06 26.15
C ILE A 123 -4.93 56.97 27.37
N PRO A 124 -5.59 56.53 28.50
CA PRO A 124 -5.28 55.36 29.36
C PRO A 124 -6.41 54.73 30.23
N LEU A 125 -6.00 53.85 31.15
CA LEU A 125 -6.59 53.39 32.45
C LEU A 125 -6.90 51.88 32.50
N GLN A 126 -6.71 51.13 33.61
CA GLN A 126 -5.82 51.15 34.79
C GLN A 126 -6.11 49.83 35.55
N VAL A 127 -5.13 49.35 36.32
CA VAL A 127 -5.12 48.08 37.08
C VAL A 127 -5.77 48.24 38.46
N GLN A 128 -6.43 47.19 38.97
CA GLN A 128 -6.44 46.87 40.42
C GLN A 128 -6.64 45.38 40.71
N GLU A 129 -5.83 44.87 41.66
CA GLU A 129 -5.62 43.48 42.08
C GLU A 129 -6.62 42.98 43.15
N ALA A 130 -6.79 41.66 43.25
CA ALA A 130 -6.90 40.93 44.53
C ALA A 130 -6.62 39.42 44.36
N ASP A 131 -5.80 38.89 45.27
CA ASP A 131 -5.22 37.54 45.36
C ASP A 131 -6.19 36.37 45.53
N THR A 132 -5.84 35.18 44.98
CA THR A 132 -5.68 33.94 45.79
C THR A 132 -5.00 32.80 45.01
N VAL A 133 -4.19 32.04 45.74
CA VAL A 133 -3.20 31.04 45.31
C VAL A 133 -3.78 29.65 45.00
N GLY A 134 -3.32 29.03 43.91
CA GLY A 134 -2.88 27.61 43.92
C GLY A 134 -3.63 26.58 43.06
N LYS A 135 -3.00 26.13 41.96
CA LYS A 135 -2.77 24.73 41.49
C LYS A 135 -2.86 24.56 39.95
N ILE A 136 -1.83 23.93 39.39
CA ILE A 136 -1.68 23.43 37.99
C ILE A 136 -2.55 22.17 37.82
N PRO A 137 -3.30 21.95 36.70
CA PRO A 137 -2.81 21.10 35.60
C PRO A 137 -3.31 21.39 34.14
N SER A 138 -2.48 20.94 33.19
CA SER A 138 -2.77 20.38 31.84
C SER A 138 -3.72 21.10 30.88
N VAL A 139 -3.17 21.52 29.73
CA VAL A 139 -3.88 22.11 28.59
C VAL A 139 -4.35 21.02 27.62
N SER A 140 -5.66 20.89 27.48
CA SER A 140 -6.37 20.16 26.43
C SER A 140 -6.86 21.15 25.37
N SER A 141 -6.59 20.85 24.09
CA SER A 141 -7.08 21.60 22.92
C SER A 141 -8.59 21.39 22.70
N PRO A 142 -9.34 22.41 22.19
CA PRO A 142 -10.77 22.29 21.97
C PRO A 142 -11.11 21.64 20.62
N LEU A 143 -12.01 20.64 20.67
CA LEU A 143 -12.69 20.03 19.54
C LEU A 143 -13.74 20.97 18.94
N SER A 144 -13.79 21.04 17.61
CA SER A 144 -14.95 21.50 16.84
C SER A 144 -15.99 20.38 16.73
N THR A 145 -17.22 20.67 17.11
CA THR A 145 -18.38 19.76 17.11
C THR A 145 -19.38 20.06 15.99
N LEU A 146 -20.11 18.99 15.60
CA LEU A 146 -21.38 18.89 14.85
C LEU A 146 -21.22 18.71 13.33
N SER A 147 -21.84 17.72 12.67
CA SER A 147 -23.03 16.93 13.01
C SER A 147 -23.13 15.59 12.25
N GLU A 148 -23.50 14.52 12.98
CA GLU A 148 -24.09 13.28 12.46
C GLU A 148 -25.62 13.43 12.26
N GLN A 149 -26.16 12.65 11.32
CA GLN A 149 -27.56 12.19 11.07
C GLN A 149 -28.20 12.67 9.75
N SER A 150 -28.34 11.73 8.80
CA SER A 150 -29.67 11.20 8.43
C SER A 150 -29.56 10.07 7.40
N ASP A 151 -29.97 8.86 7.82
CA ASP A 151 -30.31 7.72 6.97
C ASP A 151 -31.83 7.62 6.78
N LEU A 152 -32.24 7.04 5.64
CA LEU A 152 -33.57 6.58 5.19
C LEU A 152 -34.48 7.57 4.43
N SER A 153 -34.67 7.32 3.12
CA SER A 153 -35.90 6.65 2.61
C SER A 153 -36.00 6.69 1.07
N SER A 154 -36.18 5.53 0.44
CA SER A 154 -37.22 5.34 -0.59
C SER A 154 -37.60 3.87 -0.75
N LEU A 155 -38.85 3.58 -0.39
CA LEU A 155 -39.58 2.33 -0.64
C LEU A 155 -39.99 2.19 -2.12
N PRO A 156 -40.34 0.98 -2.59
CA PRO A 156 -40.47 0.67 -4.02
C PRO A 156 -41.86 1.01 -4.58
N PRO A 157 -41.99 1.25 -5.90
CA PRO A 157 -43.28 1.19 -6.56
C PRO A 157 -43.60 -0.25 -6.99
N SER A 158 -44.76 -0.74 -6.56
CA SER A 158 -45.41 -1.93 -7.08
C SER A 158 -46.60 -1.53 -7.96
N VAL A 159 -46.55 -1.80 -9.26
CA VAL A 159 -47.77 -2.04 -10.08
C VAL A 159 -47.47 -3.10 -11.15
N SER A 160 -48.33 -4.12 -11.10
CA SER A 160 -48.53 -5.30 -11.97
C SER A 160 -48.42 -5.10 -13.49
N SER A 161 -47.91 -6.10 -14.25
CA SER A 161 -48.74 -7.05 -15.03
C SER A 161 -47.98 -7.97 -16.00
N LYS A 162 -48.35 -9.26 -15.94
CA LYS A 162 -48.49 -10.29 -16.98
C LYS A 162 -47.29 -10.82 -17.78
N ALA A 163 -47.30 -12.15 -17.81
CA ALA A 163 -46.47 -13.05 -18.61
C ALA A 163 -46.53 -12.81 -20.11
N THR A 164 -45.40 -13.04 -20.78
CA THR A 164 -45.32 -13.60 -22.14
C THR A 164 -43.91 -14.16 -22.35
N THR A 165 -43.77 -15.48 -22.38
CA THR A 165 -42.80 -16.15 -23.27
C THR A 165 -43.05 -15.68 -24.70
N PRO A 166 -42.07 -15.57 -25.62
CA PRO A 166 -41.36 -16.78 -26.09
C PRO A 166 -39.96 -16.60 -26.76
N VAL A 167 -39.40 -17.76 -27.12
CA VAL A 167 -38.49 -18.11 -28.23
C VAL A 167 -36.96 -18.06 -28.03
N ASP A 168 -36.40 -19.26 -28.08
CA ASP A 168 -35.02 -19.63 -28.39
C ASP A 168 -34.44 -18.88 -29.59
N VAL A 169 -33.27 -18.27 -29.44
CA VAL A 169 -32.36 -18.05 -30.58
C VAL A 169 -30.93 -18.42 -30.16
N ASP A 170 -30.48 -19.49 -30.80
CA ASP A 170 -29.13 -20.01 -30.91
C ASP A 170 -28.08 -18.91 -31.11
N SER A 171 -27.02 -18.89 -30.31
CA SER A 171 -25.78 -18.16 -30.64
C SER A 171 -24.54 -18.81 -30.02
N SER A 172 -23.80 -19.49 -30.91
CA SER A 172 -22.34 -19.48 -31.03
C SER A 172 -21.48 -19.61 -29.77
N ARG A 173 -20.90 -20.81 -29.64
CA ARG A 173 -19.66 -21.10 -28.90
C ARG A 173 -18.55 -20.11 -29.27
N GLU A 174 -18.16 -19.25 -28.33
CA GLU A 174 -16.85 -18.59 -28.32
C GLU A 174 -15.95 -19.22 -27.25
N GLY A 175 -14.67 -19.29 -27.61
CA GLY A 175 -13.67 -20.18 -27.01
C GLY A 175 -13.31 -19.87 -25.56
N VAL A 176 -13.29 -20.92 -24.75
CA VAL A 176 -12.71 -20.95 -23.41
C VAL A 176 -11.19 -20.67 -23.51
N PRO A 177 -10.63 -19.70 -22.75
CA PRO A 177 -9.18 -19.49 -22.70
C PRO A 177 -8.47 -20.68 -22.02
N PRO A 178 -7.17 -20.93 -22.30
CA PRO A 178 -6.50 -22.16 -21.91
C PRO A 178 -6.56 -22.37 -20.40
N SER A 179 -7.03 -23.55 -20.00
CA SER A 179 -7.12 -23.94 -18.59
C SER A 179 -5.73 -23.93 -17.95
N VAL A 180 -5.62 -23.23 -16.82
CA VAL A 180 -4.48 -23.31 -15.93
C VAL A 180 -4.33 -24.79 -15.54
N ALA A 181 -3.16 -25.37 -15.82
CA ALA A 181 -2.87 -26.77 -15.55
C ALA A 181 -3.22 -27.11 -14.09
N ARG A 182 -4.18 -28.03 -13.93
CA ARG A 182 -4.56 -28.64 -12.65
C ARG A 182 -3.36 -29.35 -12.06
N VAL A 183 -2.72 -28.77 -11.06
CA VAL A 183 -1.72 -29.48 -10.26
C VAL A 183 -2.40 -30.08 -9.04
N SER A 184 -2.83 -31.33 -9.18
CA SER A 184 -3.14 -32.22 -8.05
C SER A 184 -1.82 -32.55 -7.33
N GLN A 185 -1.36 -31.69 -6.41
CA GLN A 185 -0.22 -32.02 -5.55
C GLN A 185 -0.69 -32.74 -4.30
N THR A 186 -0.82 -34.06 -4.37
CA THR A 186 -0.75 -34.94 -3.20
C THR A 186 0.70 -35.37 -3.02
N ALA A 187 1.56 -34.45 -2.58
CA ALA A 187 2.87 -34.78 -2.05
C ALA A 187 2.91 -34.27 -0.61
N ASP A 188 3.08 -35.17 0.37
CA ASP A 188 3.21 -34.80 1.78
C ASP A 188 4.43 -33.89 1.95
N ALA A 189 4.19 -32.59 2.06
CA ALA A 189 5.25 -31.64 2.36
C ALA A 189 5.86 -31.99 3.73
N PRO A 190 7.19 -32.16 3.84
CA PRO A 190 7.82 -32.57 5.09
C PRO A 190 7.51 -31.54 6.20
N ARG A 191 6.88 -32.01 7.28
CA ARG A 191 6.52 -31.16 8.41
C ARG A 191 7.75 -30.71 9.18
N ARG A 192 7.72 -29.46 9.65
CA ARG A 192 8.79 -28.92 10.48
C ARG A 192 8.56 -29.30 11.94
N LYS A 193 9.66 -29.55 12.65
CA LYS A 193 9.64 -29.63 14.11
C LYS A 193 9.71 -28.20 14.66
N TRP A 194 8.78 -27.89 15.56
CA TRP A 194 8.66 -26.58 16.18
C TRP A 194 9.17 -26.65 17.62
N ASP A 195 10.12 -25.77 17.97
CA ASP A 195 10.63 -25.60 19.34
C ASP A 195 10.17 -24.22 19.86
N VAL A 196 8.86 -24.00 19.86
CA VAL A 196 8.22 -22.72 20.18
C VAL A 196 6.99 -22.99 21.05
N ARG A 197 6.79 -22.19 22.10
CA ARG A 197 5.58 -22.25 22.92
C ARG A 197 4.45 -21.46 22.25
N PRO A 198 3.20 -21.96 22.25
CA PRO A 198 2.07 -21.19 21.73
C PRO A 198 1.93 -19.83 22.43
N LYS A 199 1.50 -18.82 21.69
CA LYS A 199 1.31 -17.43 22.15
C LYS A 199 2.55 -16.73 22.70
N VAL A 200 3.76 -17.28 22.55
CA VAL A 200 4.98 -16.65 23.10
C VAL A 200 5.28 -15.29 22.48
N SER A 201 4.78 -15.02 21.27
CA SER A 201 4.93 -13.74 20.57
C SER A 201 3.80 -12.74 20.87
N ILE A 202 2.84 -13.12 21.71
CA ILE A 202 1.75 -12.26 22.18
C ILE A 202 2.18 -11.69 23.54
N PRO A 203 2.26 -10.35 23.70
CA PRO A 203 2.62 -9.76 24.99
C PRO A 203 1.62 -10.17 26.09
N PRO A 204 2.08 -10.78 27.21
CA PRO A 204 1.19 -11.30 28.25
C PRO A 204 0.55 -10.19 29.12
N ASP A 205 1.15 -9.01 29.11
CA ASP A 205 0.76 -7.81 29.85
C ASP A 205 -0.22 -6.91 29.09
N LEU A 206 -0.43 -7.16 27.79
CA LEU A 206 -1.32 -6.37 26.95
C LEU A 206 -2.75 -6.95 27.00
N PRO A 207 -3.79 -6.12 27.29
CA PRO A 207 -5.17 -6.56 27.18
C PRO A 207 -5.48 -7.11 25.78
N LEU A 208 -6.23 -8.21 25.69
CA LEU A 208 -6.50 -8.88 24.40
C LEU A 208 -7.17 -7.96 23.38
N SER A 209 -8.08 -7.09 23.81
CA SER A 209 -8.73 -6.10 22.94
C SER A 209 -7.74 -5.07 22.38
N GLU A 210 -6.75 -4.66 23.18
CA GLU A 210 -5.71 -3.74 22.71
C GLU A 210 -4.74 -4.44 21.76
N TYR A 211 -4.36 -5.69 22.06
CA TYR A 211 -3.60 -6.53 21.13
C TYR A 211 -4.32 -6.68 19.79
N ALA A 212 -5.62 -6.98 19.82
CA ALA A 212 -6.46 -7.11 18.64
C ALA A 212 -6.52 -5.83 17.82
N MET A 213 -6.78 -4.68 18.45
CA MET A 213 -6.75 -3.37 17.80
C MET A 213 -5.40 -3.10 17.11
N GLN A 214 -4.28 -3.42 17.78
CA GLN A 214 -2.95 -3.28 17.17
C GLN A 214 -2.74 -4.24 15.99
N CYS A 215 -3.33 -5.44 16.01
CA CYS A 215 -3.27 -6.40 14.91
C CYS A 215 -4.11 -5.93 13.71
N VAL A 216 -5.31 -5.42 13.95
CA VAL A 216 -6.20 -4.83 12.93
C VAL A 216 -5.49 -3.68 12.23
N ALA A 217 -4.97 -2.72 13.00
CA ALA A 217 -4.23 -1.59 12.45
C ALA A 217 -2.97 -2.01 11.68
N ALA A 218 -2.29 -3.08 12.11
CA ALA A 218 -1.12 -3.60 11.40
C ALA A 218 -1.47 -4.25 10.05
N ALA A 219 -2.63 -4.90 9.95
CA ALA A 219 -3.11 -5.44 8.68
C ALA A 219 -3.43 -4.32 7.69
N GLU A 220 -4.14 -3.28 8.13
CA GLU A 220 -4.44 -2.09 7.33
C GLU A 220 -3.15 -1.37 6.90
N ALA A 221 -2.20 -1.18 7.82
CA ALA A 221 -0.86 -0.63 7.51
C ALA A 221 -0.03 -1.52 6.58
N SER A 222 -0.48 -2.75 6.29
CA SER A 222 0.14 -3.68 5.36
C SER A 222 -0.67 -3.85 4.07
N ARG A 223 -1.71 -3.04 3.83
CA ARG A 223 -2.58 -3.10 2.65
C ARG A 223 -3.38 -4.40 2.57
N LEU A 224 -3.73 -4.97 3.73
CA LEU A 224 -4.52 -6.17 3.84
C LEU A 224 -5.77 -5.88 4.67
N ASN A 225 -6.92 -6.38 4.20
CA ASN A 225 -8.14 -6.25 4.96
C ASN A 225 -8.04 -7.14 6.23
N PRO A 226 -8.16 -6.58 7.44
CA PRO A 226 -8.00 -7.33 8.69
C PRO A 226 -9.02 -8.46 8.88
N TYR A 227 -10.18 -8.37 8.22
CA TYR A 227 -11.32 -9.26 8.40
C TYR A 227 -11.56 -10.24 7.25
N THR A 228 -10.87 -10.09 6.13
CA THR A 228 -11.09 -10.93 4.94
C THR A 228 -9.80 -11.55 4.43
N LEU A 229 -9.92 -12.73 3.81
CA LEU A 229 -8.81 -13.35 3.08
C LEU A 229 -8.50 -12.53 1.84
N ASN A 230 -7.22 -12.25 1.60
CA ASN A 230 -6.78 -11.79 0.29
C ASN A 230 -7.05 -12.87 -0.78
N GLN A 231 -7.23 -12.48 -2.05
CA GLN A 231 -7.51 -13.41 -3.14
C GLN A 231 -6.49 -14.56 -3.25
N GLU A 232 -5.21 -14.28 -3.07
CA GLU A 232 -4.18 -15.33 -3.08
C GLU A 232 -4.28 -16.25 -1.86
N GLU A 233 -4.59 -15.69 -0.69
CA GLU A 233 -4.82 -16.48 0.54
C GLU A 233 -6.03 -17.39 0.37
N TYR A 234 -7.12 -16.89 -0.22
CA TYR A 234 -8.28 -17.70 -0.55
C TYR A 234 -7.93 -18.86 -1.48
N LEU A 235 -7.24 -18.59 -2.59
CA LEU A 235 -6.83 -19.64 -3.53
C LEU A 235 -5.91 -20.68 -2.87
N MET A 236 -5.00 -20.22 -2.00
CA MET A 236 -4.07 -21.06 -1.26
C MET A 236 -4.78 -21.91 -0.19
N LEU A 237 -5.78 -21.39 0.51
CA LEU A 237 -6.32 -21.99 1.74
C LEU A 237 -7.68 -22.67 1.55
N ARG A 238 -8.42 -22.41 0.48
CA ARG A 238 -9.80 -22.90 0.29
C ARG A 238 -9.96 -24.42 0.33
N ASP A 239 -8.89 -25.15 0.00
CA ASP A 239 -8.83 -26.61 0.04
C ASP A 239 -8.42 -27.16 1.42
N HIS A 240 -7.99 -26.31 2.36
CA HIS A 240 -7.33 -26.72 3.59
C HIS A 240 -8.01 -26.25 4.89
N ILE A 241 -8.78 -25.16 4.85
CA ILE A 241 -9.47 -24.61 6.03
C ILE A 241 -10.97 -24.44 5.77
N SER A 242 -11.76 -24.41 6.84
CA SER A 242 -13.19 -24.12 6.83
C SER A 242 -13.48 -22.63 7.05
N HIS A 243 -14.70 -22.17 6.74
CA HIS A 243 -15.14 -20.79 7.01
C HIS A 243 -14.96 -20.40 8.48
N ALA A 244 -15.22 -21.31 9.41
CA ALA A 244 -15.01 -21.07 10.84
C ALA A 244 -13.53 -20.82 11.18
N GLN A 245 -12.61 -21.50 10.51
CA GLN A 245 -11.17 -21.44 10.74
C GLN A 245 -10.51 -20.18 10.14
N VAL A 246 -11.18 -19.49 9.22
CA VAL A 246 -10.71 -18.22 8.62
C VAL A 246 -10.40 -17.18 9.70
N THR A 247 -11.28 -17.04 10.70
CA THR A 247 -11.07 -16.12 11.84
C THR A 247 -9.71 -16.34 12.52
N THR A 248 -9.36 -17.59 12.80
CA THR A 248 -8.10 -17.94 13.46
C THR A 248 -6.89 -17.70 12.55
N TYR A 249 -7.01 -17.99 11.25
CA TYR A 249 -5.96 -17.64 10.27
C TYR A 249 -5.70 -16.13 10.23
N LEU A 250 -6.77 -15.33 10.19
CA LEU A 250 -6.67 -13.86 10.16
C LEU A 250 -6.04 -13.32 11.44
N ASN A 251 -6.39 -13.84 12.62
CA ASN A 251 -5.73 -13.48 13.87
C ASN A 251 -4.22 -13.78 13.85
N ILE A 252 -3.82 -14.93 13.31
CA ILE A 252 -2.40 -15.30 13.15
C ILE A 252 -1.71 -14.33 12.19
N ARG A 253 -2.28 -14.12 10.99
CA ARG A 253 -1.74 -13.21 9.97
C ARG A 253 -1.56 -11.79 10.53
N ASN A 254 -2.62 -11.24 11.15
CA ASN A 254 -2.61 -9.89 11.70
C ASN A 254 -1.63 -9.78 12.89
N GLY A 255 -1.48 -10.84 13.68
CA GLY A 255 -0.47 -10.95 14.73
C GLY A 255 0.97 -10.93 14.19
N ILE A 256 1.24 -11.62 13.09
CA ILE A 256 2.56 -11.60 12.41
C ILE A 256 2.84 -10.20 11.84
N LEU A 257 1.86 -9.58 11.18
CA LEU A 257 1.98 -8.22 10.67
C LEU A 257 2.26 -7.22 11.79
N ARG A 258 1.62 -7.38 12.95
CA ARG A 258 1.88 -6.55 14.14
C ARG A 258 3.35 -6.61 14.56
N LEU A 259 3.98 -7.79 14.55
CA LEU A 259 5.41 -7.91 14.90
C LEU A 259 6.26 -7.03 13.98
N TRP A 260 6.00 -7.09 12.67
CA TRP A 260 6.74 -6.29 11.68
C TRP A 260 6.47 -4.79 11.81
N ILE A 261 5.20 -4.38 11.84
CA ILE A 261 4.81 -2.97 11.88
C ILE A 261 5.30 -2.28 13.17
N ARG A 262 5.35 -3.00 14.29
CA ARG A 262 5.85 -2.46 15.57
C ARG A 262 7.35 -2.19 15.56
N ASN A 263 8.13 -2.98 14.80
CA ASN A 263 9.57 -2.76 14.69
C ASN A 263 10.13 -3.24 13.34
N PRO A 264 10.02 -2.44 12.27
CA PRO A 264 10.47 -2.82 10.93
C PRO A 264 11.99 -2.80 10.75
N GLN A 265 12.76 -2.50 11.81
CA GLN A 265 14.22 -2.59 11.81
C GLN A 265 14.73 -4.00 12.10
N ILE A 266 13.85 -4.90 12.54
CA ILE A 266 14.19 -6.28 12.87
C ILE A 266 13.32 -7.21 12.01
N ALA A 267 13.96 -8.15 11.32
CA ALA A 267 13.26 -9.14 10.55
C ALA A 267 12.45 -10.07 11.49
N VAL A 268 11.17 -10.27 11.18
CA VAL A 268 10.33 -11.27 11.84
C VAL A 268 10.84 -12.66 11.49
N THR A 269 11.04 -13.49 12.50
CA THR A 269 11.44 -14.89 12.32
C THR A 269 10.23 -15.81 12.19
N ARG A 270 10.46 -16.99 11.62
CA ARG A 270 9.40 -18.00 11.49
C ARG A 270 8.94 -18.52 12.86
N GLU A 271 9.87 -18.63 13.81
CA GLU A 271 9.59 -19.05 15.17
C GLU A 271 8.70 -18.02 15.89
N GLU A 272 8.96 -16.72 15.72
CA GLU A 272 8.07 -15.67 16.23
C GLU A 272 6.69 -15.71 15.57
N ALA A 273 6.62 -15.98 14.26
CA ALA A 273 5.34 -16.14 13.58
C ALA A 273 4.53 -17.34 14.13
N ALA A 274 5.17 -18.49 14.34
CA ALA A 274 4.54 -19.63 15.00
C ALA A 274 4.10 -19.29 16.44
N GLY A 275 4.85 -18.45 17.14
CA GLY A 275 4.51 -17.93 18.46
C GLY A 275 3.27 -17.04 18.51
N CYS A 276 2.71 -16.58 17.38
CA CYS A 276 1.41 -15.91 17.32
C CYS A 276 0.22 -16.89 17.41
N ALA A 277 0.45 -18.18 17.18
CA ALA A 277 -0.61 -19.19 17.19
C ALA A 277 -1.06 -19.56 18.61
N LYS A 278 -2.37 -19.84 18.76
CA LYS A 278 -2.98 -20.21 20.04
C LYS A 278 -2.56 -21.57 20.57
N ASP A 279 -2.37 -22.55 19.69
CA ASP A 279 -1.93 -23.91 20.02
C ASP A 279 -1.05 -24.49 18.90
N SER A 280 -0.31 -25.56 19.19
CA SER A 280 0.70 -26.12 18.29
C SER A 280 0.15 -26.68 16.98
N ARG A 281 -1.16 -26.96 16.89
CA ARG A 281 -1.80 -27.47 15.66
C ARG A 281 -1.81 -26.43 14.55
N TRP A 282 -1.69 -25.16 14.92
CA TRP A 282 -1.69 -24.00 14.03
C TRP A 282 -0.27 -23.55 13.64
N PHE A 283 0.79 -24.23 14.10
CA PHE A 283 2.16 -23.82 13.76
C PHE A 283 2.45 -23.97 12.26
N ASP A 284 1.93 -24.99 11.60
CA ASP A 284 2.08 -25.13 10.15
C ASP A 284 1.28 -24.05 9.40
N VAL A 285 0.11 -23.65 9.89
CA VAL A 285 -0.67 -22.50 9.37
C VAL A 285 0.14 -21.21 9.49
N ALA A 286 0.69 -20.92 10.67
CA ALA A 286 1.54 -19.76 10.90
C ALA A 286 2.80 -19.79 10.02
N GLY A 287 3.38 -20.98 9.80
CA GLY A 287 4.51 -21.18 8.91
C GLY A 287 4.20 -20.87 7.45
N VAL A 288 3.04 -21.31 6.94
CA VAL A 288 2.55 -21.01 5.59
C VAL A 288 2.22 -19.52 5.45
N CYS A 289 1.55 -18.93 6.44
CA CYS A 289 1.25 -17.50 6.48
C CYS A 289 2.54 -16.65 6.47
N PHE A 290 3.52 -17.00 7.30
CA PHE A 290 4.84 -16.37 7.31
C PHE A 290 5.50 -16.43 5.92
N ASP A 291 5.51 -17.59 5.27
CA ASP A 291 6.09 -17.73 3.95
C ASP A 291 5.37 -16.88 2.90
N TRP A 292 4.04 -16.81 2.94
CA TRP A 292 3.27 -15.96 2.04
C TRP A 292 3.59 -14.48 2.26
N LEU A 293 3.57 -14.01 3.52
CA LEU A 293 3.89 -12.62 3.87
C LEU A 293 5.31 -12.22 3.47
N VAL A 294 6.29 -13.10 3.67
CA VAL A 294 7.69 -12.85 3.27
C VAL A 294 7.84 -12.83 1.75
N ARG A 295 7.35 -13.86 1.04
CA ARG A 295 7.51 -13.97 -0.42
C ARG A 295 6.87 -12.81 -1.14
N ARG A 296 5.67 -12.38 -0.72
CA ARG A 296 4.94 -11.26 -1.30
C ARG A 296 5.39 -9.87 -0.81
N GLY A 297 6.39 -9.81 0.08
CA GLY A 297 6.97 -8.54 0.53
C GLY A 297 6.06 -7.72 1.46
N TYR A 298 5.23 -8.37 2.27
CA TYR A 298 4.47 -7.71 3.34
C TYR A 298 5.29 -7.50 4.62
N ILE A 299 6.26 -8.39 4.87
CA ILE A 299 7.21 -8.29 5.99
C ILE A 299 8.63 -8.56 5.50
N ASN A 300 9.63 -8.22 6.31
CA ASN A 300 11.05 -8.51 6.05
C ASN A 300 11.59 -7.92 4.72
N PHE A 301 11.04 -6.79 4.28
CA PHE A 301 11.49 -6.09 3.08
C PHE A 301 12.31 -4.84 3.43
N GLY A 302 12.98 -4.28 2.42
CA GLY A 302 13.67 -2.99 2.54
C GLY A 302 15.07 -3.11 3.12
N CYS A 303 15.45 -2.16 3.97
CA CYS A 303 16.83 -1.99 4.47
C CYS A 303 17.11 -2.81 5.75
N VAL A 304 16.44 -3.95 5.94
CA VAL A 304 16.53 -4.77 7.16
C VAL A 304 17.54 -5.91 6.98
N GLU A 305 18.34 -6.18 8.01
CA GLU A 305 19.24 -7.34 8.02
C GLU A 305 18.44 -8.63 8.25
N VAL A 306 18.44 -9.51 7.25
CA VAL A 306 17.81 -10.83 7.37
C VAL A 306 18.87 -11.88 7.71
N ARG A 307 18.88 -12.33 8.96
CA ARG A 307 19.89 -13.29 9.44
C ARG A 307 19.63 -14.68 8.88
N SER A 308 20.66 -15.32 8.33
CA SER A 308 20.62 -16.76 8.04
C SER A 308 20.56 -17.54 9.36
N SER A 309 19.67 -18.53 9.43
CA SER A 309 19.44 -19.32 10.65
C SER A 309 20.70 -20.11 11.07
N ARG A 310 21.44 -19.53 12.03
CA ARG A 310 22.59 -20.05 12.81
C ARG A 310 23.81 -20.55 12.02
N LYS A 311 24.97 -20.02 12.42
CA LYS A 311 26.35 -20.44 12.05
C LYS A 311 26.44 -21.96 11.89
N HIS A 312 26.61 -22.45 10.65
CA HIS A 312 27.12 -23.79 10.47
C HIS A 312 28.62 -23.79 10.75
N THR A 313 29.01 -24.75 11.59
CA THR A 313 30.37 -25.14 11.91
C THR A 313 31.19 -25.38 10.63
N ASN A 314 32.45 -24.97 10.66
CA ASN A 314 33.50 -24.97 9.63
C ASN A 314 33.84 -26.33 8.97
N ASN A 315 32.88 -27.24 8.77
CA ASN A 315 33.13 -28.62 8.31
C ASN A 315 32.64 -28.96 6.90
N ASP A 316 32.08 -28.01 6.15
CA ASP A 316 31.83 -28.21 4.71
C ASP A 316 33.09 -27.77 3.94
N SER A 317 33.85 -28.74 3.44
CA SER A 317 34.87 -28.51 2.40
C SER A 317 34.24 -27.76 1.21
N PRO A 318 34.93 -26.81 0.55
CA PRO A 318 34.36 -25.99 -0.50
C PRO A 318 34.08 -26.82 -1.75
N ARG A 319 32.93 -27.49 -1.81
CA ARG A 319 32.38 -28.02 -3.06
C ARG A 319 31.85 -26.83 -3.87
N LYS A 320 32.33 -26.65 -5.10
CA LYS A 320 31.75 -25.69 -6.05
C LYS A 320 30.33 -26.15 -6.38
N ARG A 321 29.32 -25.59 -5.71
CA ARG A 321 27.91 -25.78 -6.06
C ARG A 321 27.55 -24.86 -7.23
N LYS A 322 26.55 -25.25 -8.01
CA LYS A 322 26.00 -24.37 -9.04
C LYS A 322 25.38 -23.13 -8.36
N ARG A 323 25.57 -21.95 -8.93
CA ARG A 323 24.97 -20.70 -8.44
C ARG A 323 24.26 -20.00 -9.58
N ARG A 324 22.97 -19.72 -9.40
CA ARG A 324 22.18 -18.97 -10.39
C ARG A 324 22.48 -17.48 -10.35
N THR A 325 22.28 -16.80 -11.46
CA THR A 325 22.43 -15.35 -11.60
C THR A 325 21.10 -14.72 -12.02
N VAL A 326 20.68 -13.68 -11.30
CA VAL A 326 19.55 -12.82 -11.67
C VAL A 326 20.08 -11.44 -12.02
N VAL A 327 19.81 -10.95 -13.23
CA VAL A 327 20.15 -9.59 -13.63
C VAL A 327 18.92 -8.69 -13.48
N VAL A 328 19.09 -7.54 -12.83
CA VAL A 328 18.08 -6.49 -12.74
C VAL A 328 18.55 -5.29 -13.58
N ILE A 329 17.78 -4.93 -14.60
CA ILE A 329 18.08 -3.79 -15.49
C ILE A 329 17.40 -2.54 -14.93
N GLY A 330 18.21 -1.55 -14.56
CA GLY A 330 17.80 -0.29 -13.96
C GLY A 330 17.91 -0.28 -12.43
N ALA A 331 18.48 0.79 -11.88
CA ALA A 331 18.62 1.06 -10.45
C ALA A 331 17.69 2.19 -9.99
N GLY A 332 16.49 2.24 -10.56
CA GLY A 332 15.37 3.02 -10.02
C GLY A 332 14.77 2.37 -8.77
N MET A 333 13.68 2.95 -8.26
CA MET A 333 12.98 2.41 -7.07
C MET A 333 12.48 0.98 -7.24
N ALA A 334 11.99 0.62 -8.44
CA ALA A 334 11.58 -0.75 -8.75
C ALA A 334 12.77 -1.72 -8.76
N GLY A 335 13.85 -1.38 -9.47
CA GLY A 335 15.02 -2.25 -9.60
C GLY A 335 15.77 -2.44 -8.29
N LEU A 336 16.00 -1.36 -7.52
CA LEU A 336 16.63 -1.45 -6.20
C LEU A 336 15.74 -2.19 -5.20
N GLY A 337 14.43 -1.96 -5.22
CA GLY A 337 13.48 -2.71 -4.39
C GLY A 337 13.47 -4.20 -4.73
N CYS A 338 13.47 -4.54 -6.03
CA CYS A 338 13.55 -5.91 -6.51
C CYS A 338 14.86 -6.59 -6.08
N ALA A 339 16.01 -5.96 -6.34
CA ALA A 339 17.30 -6.53 -6.01
C ALA A 339 17.46 -6.77 -4.50
N ARG A 340 17.04 -5.80 -3.67
CA ARG A 340 17.07 -5.95 -2.21
C ARG A 340 16.15 -7.06 -1.72
N GLN A 341 14.94 -7.15 -2.27
CA GLN A 341 14.00 -8.20 -1.93
C GLN A 341 14.51 -9.59 -2.35
N LEU A 342 15.13 -9.71 -3.52
CA LEU A 342 15.75 -10.96 -3.97
C LEU A 342 16.89 -11.40 -3.05
N GLU A 343 17.81 -10.51 -2.65
CA GLU A 343 18.86 -10.86 -1.67
C GLU A 343 18.28 -11.32 -0.33
N GLY A 344 17.24 -10.63 0.16
CA GLY A 344 16.53 -10.99 1.38
C GLY A 344 15.85 -12.36 1.27
N LEU A 345 15.15 -12.63 0.16
CA LEU A 345 14.51 -13.91 -0.10
C LEU A 345 15.54 -15.05 -0.26
N PHE A 346 16.59 -14.85 -1.04
CA PHE A 346 17.64 -15.86 -1.22
C PHE A 346 18.35 -16.20 0.08
N THR A 347 18.53 -15.22 0.97
CA THR A 347 19.06 -15.44 2.32
C THR A 347 18.09 -16.24 3.20
N GLN A 348 16.80 -15.91 3.19
CA GLN A 348 15.76 -16.62 3.96
C GLN A 348 15.58 -18.07 3.50
N TYR A 349 15.65 -18.31 2.19
CA TYR A 349 15.47 -19.63 1.59
C TYR A 349 16.80 -20.35 1.29
N ALA A 350 17.94 -19.87 1.80
CA ALA A 350 19.27 -20.42 1.54
C ALA A 350 19.37 -21.94 1.79
N ARG A 351 18.67 -22.46 2.81
CA ARG A 351 18.62 -23.91 3.07
C ARG A 351 17.91 -24.69 1.96
N LYS A 352 16.86 -24.14 1.35
CA LYS A 352 16.12 -24.78 0.25
C LYS A 352 17.00 -24.85 -1.00
N PHE A 353 17.76 -23.79 -1.32
CA PHE A 353 18.76 -23.82 -2.40
C PHE A 353 19.82 -24.90 -2.17
N ARG A 354 20.41 -24.96 -0.98
CA ARG A 354 21.41 -25.98 -0.64
C ARG A 354 20.86 -27.40 -0.69
N SER A 355 19.59 -27.61 -0.36
CA SER A 355 18.94 -28.92 -0.51
C SER A 355 18.73 -29.34 -1.97
N MET A 356 18.79 -28.40 -2.91
CA MET A 356 18.81 -28.64 -4.36
C MET A 356 20.25 -28.72 -4.92
N ASP A 357 21.27 -28.79 -4.05
CA ASP A 357 22.71 -28.75 -4.40
C ASP A 357 23.15 -27.47 -5.13
N GLU A 358 22.47 -26.35 -4.85
CA GLU A 358 22.80 -25.03 -5.37
C GLU A 358 23.18 -24.05 -4.24
N ASP A 359 24.06 -23.11 -4.53
CA ASP A 359 24.27 -21.94 -3.67
C ASP A 359 23.15 -20.90 -3.90
N PRO A 360 22.82 -20.08 -2.88
CA PRO A 360 21.86 -18.99 -3.04
C PRO A 360 22.21 -18.13 -4.26
N PRO A 361 21.23 -17.82 -5.12
CA PRO A 361 21.49 -17.06 -6.34
C PRO A 361 22.17 -15.71 -6.05
N GLN A 362 22.91 -15.19 -7.02
CA GLN A 362 23.43 -13.83 -6.97
C GLN A 362 22.53 -12.89 -7.77
N VAL A 363 22.49 -11.63 -7.34
CA VAL A 363 21.80 -10.55 -8.03
C VAL A 363 22.85 -9.59 -8.58
N VAL A 364 22.68 -9.14 -9.82
CA VAL A 364 23.52 -8.12 -10.47
C VAL A 364 22.60 -7.01 -10.98
N VAL A 365 22.86 -5.77 -10.60
CA VAL A 365 22.08 -4.61 -11.06
C VAL A 365 22.88 -3.83 -12.11
N LEU A 366 22.27 -3.54 -13.26
CA LEU A 366 22.88 -2.74 -14.33
C LEU A 366 22.14 -1.42 -14.49
N GLU A 367 22.83 -0.30 -14.28
CA GLU A 367 22.26 1.05 -14.40
C GLU A 367 22.94 1.80 -15.54
N GLY A 368 22.13 2.33 -16.47
CA GLY A 368 22.63 3.07 -17.62
C GLY A 368 23.26 4.40 -17.25
N ARG A 369 22.76 5.06 -16.20
CA ARG A 369 23.28 6.34 -15.70
C ARG A 369 24.51 6.15 -14.81
N ASP A 370 25.17 7.24 -14.51
CA ASP A 370 26.22 7.35 -13.49
C ASP A 370 25.67 7.55 -12.06
N ARG A 371 24.34 7.48 -11.90
CA ARG A 371 23.61 7.67 -10.64
C ARG A 371 22.49 6.65 -10.49
N ILE A 372 22.12 6.36 -9.24
CA ILE A 372 20.95 5.52 -8.93
C ILE A 372 19.66 6.36 -8.87
N GLY A 373 18.52 5.72 -8.58
CA GLY A 373 17.24 6.35 -8.31
C GLY A 373 16.37 6.58 -9.55
N GLY A 374 16.97 6.60 -10.75
CA GLY A 374 16.25 6.80 -12.01
C GLY A 374 15.47 8.12 -12.00
N ARG A 375 14.14 8.03 -12.02
CA ARG A 375 13.21 9.19 -11.95
C ARG A 375 13.00 9.74 -10.53
N VAL A 376 13.56 9.11 -9.49
CA VAL A 376 13.74 9.73 -8.16
C VAL A 376 15.15 10.32 -8.14
N TYR A 377 15.24 11.62 -8.44
CA TYR A 377 16.52 12.29 -8.61
C TYR A 377 16.56 13.64 -7.89
N SER A 378 17.51 13.74 -6.96
CA SER A 378 17.82 14.94 -6.18
C SER A 378 19.17 15.50 -6.65
N ARG A 379 19.14 16.52 -7.50
CA ARG A 379 20.34 17.21 -7.99
C ARG A 379 20.87 18.13 -6.91
N SER A 380 22.18 18.13 -6.63
CA SER A 380 22.73 19.13 -5.70
C SER A 380 22.76 20.51 -6.32
N PHE A 381 22.39 21.53 -5.54
CA PHE A 381 22.65 22.91 -5.91
C PHE A 381 24.15 23.19 -5.89
N LYS A 382 24.56 24.14 -6.72
CA LYS A 382 25.89 24.75 -6.66
C LYS A 382 25.88 25.93 -5.69
N THR A 383 24.74 26.62 -5.60
CA THR A 383 24.49 27.65 -4.59
C THR A 383 24.55 27.04 -3.18
N MET A 384 25.15 27.78 -2.25
CA MET A 384 25.25 27.42 -0.84
C MET A 384 24.66 28.55 0.02
N PRO A 385 24.05 28.25 1.17
CA PRO A 385 23.54 29.29 2.05
C PRO A 385 24.69 30.00 2.76
N GLN A 386 24.47 31.25 3.19
CA GLN A 386 25.45 31.98 3.99
C GLN A 386 25.67 31.32 5.37
N GLN A 387 24.60 30.77 5.95
CA GLN A 387 24.63 30.00 7.19
C GLN A 387 23.86 28.70 6.97
N THR A 388 24.42 27.57 7.44
CA THR A 388 23.73 26.29 7.34
C THR A 388 22.51 26.28 8.26
N PRO A 389 21.28 26.08 7.74
CA PRO A 389 20.12 25.94 8.61
C PRO A 389 20.28 24.71 9.52
N ASP A 390 19.91 24.80 10.79
CA ASP A 390 20.04 23.70 11.77
C ASP A 390 19.42 22.40 11.26
N GLN A 391 18.25 22.49 10.62
CA GLN A 391 17.55 21.33 10.05
C GLN A 391 18.28 20.69 8.85
N PHE A 392 19.33 21.32 8.34
CA PHE A 392 20.13 20.88 7.19
C PHE A 392 21.57 20.48 7.56
N GLU A 393 21.92 20.44 8.85
CA GLU A 393 23.21 19.93 9.27
C GLU A 393 23.41 18.48 8.78
N GLY A 394 24.52 18.23 8.07
CA GLY A 394 24.82 16.93 7.46
C GLY A 394 23.94 16.52 6.27
N LYS A 395 23.04 17.39 5.80
CA LYS A 395 22.16 17.14 4.64
C LYS A 395 22.67 17.84 3.39
N ARG A 396 22.18 17.40 2.23
CA ARG A 396 22.49 18.02 0.94
C ARG A 396 21.43 19.06 0.60
N TYR A 397 21.86 20.19 0.04
CA TYR A 397 20.96 21.12 -0.62
C TYR A 397 20.65 20.60 -2.02
N THR A 398 19.39 20.28 -2.29
CA THR A 398 19.02 19.60 -3.54
C THR A 398 17.74 20.12 -4.17
N ALA A 399 17.76 20.13 -5.50
CA ALA A 399 16.62 20.29 -6.37
C ALA A 399 16.00 18.90 -6.65
N GLU A 400 14.70 18.75 -6.40
CA GLU A 400 13.97 17.52 -6.76
C GLU A 400 13.57 17.55 -8.24
N MET A 401 14.33 16.87 -9.08
CA MET A 401 14.20 16.89 -10.53
C MET A 401 13.04 16.00 -11.02
N GLY A 402 12.68 14.96 -10.27
CA GLY A 402 11.65 13.99 -10.64
C GLY A 402 10.59 13.82 -9.55
N GLY A 403 10.32 12.58 -9.12
CA GLY A 403 9.39 12.35 -8.01
C GLY A 403 9.83 13.09 -6.74
N MET A 404 8.97 13.95 -6.19
CA MET A 404 9.29 14.78 -5.01
C MET A 404 8.27 14.63 -3.85
N ILE A 405 7.06 14.15 -4.14
CA ILE A 405 5.97 14.00 -3.17
C ILE A 405 5.79 12.53 -2.82
N ILE A 406 5.65 12.26 -1.52
CA ILE A 406 5.10 11.03 -0.97
C ILE A 406 3.63 11.30 -0.65
N THR A 407 2.74 10.64 -1.37
CA THR A 407 1.29 10.74 -1.20
C THR A 407 0.87 9.91 0.01
N GLY A 408 0.72 10.53 1.18
CA GLY A 408 0.22 9.89 2.40
C GLY A 408 1.19 8.86 3.00
N PHE A 409 1.26 8.78 4.33
CA PHE A 409 2.00 7.71 5.01
C PHE A 409 1.07 6.67 5.65
N GLU A 410 -0.21 7.00 5.78
CA GLU A 410 -1.17 6.22 6.54
C GLU A 410 -1.83 5.18 5.62
N ARG A 411 -2.50 4.21 6.25
CA ARG A 411 -3.13 3.05 5.56
C ARG A 411 -2.25 2.26 4.62
N GLY A 412 -0.95 2.21 4.89
CA GLY A 412 -0.07 1.20 4.33
C GLY A 412 0.75 1.58 3.11
N ASN A 413 1.04 2.87 2.91
CA ASN A 413 2.10 3.26 1.98
C ASN A 413 3.45 2.61 2.42
N PRO A 414 4.06 1.72 1.61
CA PRO A 414 5.29 1.01 2.00
C PRO A 414 6.49 1.93 2.17
N ILE A 415 6.46 3.14 1.61
CA ILE A 415 7.50 4.15 1.81
C ILE A 415 7.55 4.62 3.27
N ASN A 416 6.45 4.53 4.02
CA ASN A 416 6.44 4.79 5.47
C ASN A 416 7.45 3.89 6.20
N ILE A 417 7.46 2.59 5.86
CA ILE A 417 8.37 1.61 6.47
C ILE A 417 9.82 1.92 6.12
N LEU A 418 10.12 2.23 4.85
CA LEU A 418 11.47 2.58 4.43
C LEU A 418 11.95 3.89 5.07
N LEU A 419 11.16 4.96 4.92
CA LEU A 419 11.57 6.31 5.25
C LEU A 419 11.57 6.55 6.76
N ARG A 420 10.44 6.28 7.44
CA ARG A 420 10.26 6.56 8.87
C ARG A 420 10.71 5.40 9.74
N GLY A 421 10.42 4.16 9.33
CA GLY A 421 10.72 2.96 10.10
C GLY A 421 12.19 2.53 10.06
N GLN A 422 12.78 2.48 8.86
CA GLN A 422 14.11 1.88 8.66
C GLN A 422 15.22 2.92 8.53
N LEU A 423 15.01 3.97 7.73
CA LEU A 423 16.05 4.96 7.43
C LEU A 423 16.01 6.19 8.37
N GLY A 424 14.90 6.44 9.04
CA GLY A 424 14.73 7.58 9.95
C GLY A 424 14.94 8.94 9.28
N LEU A 425 14.56 9.09 8.01
CA LEU A 425 14.81 10.32 7.26
C LEU A 425 13.83 11.42 7.64
N ALA A 426 14.33 12.66 7.66
CA ALA A 426 13.50 13.84 7.89
C ALA A 426 12.60 14.13 6.68
N TYR A 427 11.37 14.57 6.94
CA TYR A 427 10.39 14.92 5.93
C TYR A 427 9.58 16.15 6.36
N HIS A 428 9.07 16.89 5.39
CA HIS A 428 8.20 18.04 5.56
C HIS A 428 6.78 17.68 5.10
N PRO A 429 5.77 17.66 5.98
CA PRO A 429 4.38 17.53 5.59
C PRO A 429 3.88 18.81 4.92
N LEU A 430 3.33 18.67 3.72
CA LEU A 430 2.76 19.78 2.97
C LEU A 430 1.48 20.27 3.65
N ARG A 431 1.34 21.59 3.67
CA ARG A 431 0.11 22.26 4.09
C ARG A 431 -0.88 22.31 2.91
N PRO A 432 -2.18 22.11 3.16
CA PRO A 432 -3.19 22.00 2.10
C PRO A 432 -3.59 23.35 1.48
N ASP A 433 -3.15 24.45 2.07
CA ASP A 433 -3.69 25.79 1.85
C ASP A 433 -3.06 26.43 0.61
N THR A 434 -3.75 26.31 -0.52
CA THR A 434 -3.29 26.81 -1.83
C THR A 434 -4.02 28.08 -2.22
N THR A 435 -3.29 29.20 -2.31
CA THR A 435 -3.83 30.45 -2.87
C THR A 435 -3.72 30.43 -4.39
N LEU A 436 -4.81 30.71 -5.08
CA LEU A 436 -4.83 30.91 -6.53
C LEU A 436 -4.76 32.41 -6.84
N TYR A 437 -3.83 32.81 -7.70
CA TYR A 437 -3.71 34.16 -8.21
C TYR A 437 -4.22 34.21 -9.64
N ASP A 438 -5.08 35.17 -9.96
CA ASP A 438 -5.49 35.41 -11.33
C ASP A 438 -4.31 35.98 -12.15
N SER A 439 -4.43 35.94 -13.47
CA SER A 439 -3.44 36.45 -14.42
C SER A 439 -3.09 37.94 -14.27
N ASN A 440 -3.86 38.69 -13.47
CA ASN A 440 -3.56 40.07 -13.09
C ASN A 440 -2.75 40.20 -11.78
N GLY A 441 -2.35 39.07 -11.20
CA GLY A 441 -1.56 39.00 -9.97
C GLY A 441 -2.36 39.05 -8.67
N LYS A 442 -3.68 39.26 -8.72
CA LYS A 442 -4.52 39.34 -7.51
C LYS A 442 -5.00 37.95 -7.08
N PRO A 443 -5.09 37.68 -5.76
CA PRO A 443 -5.75 36.49 -5.27
C PRO A 443 -7.18 36.38 -5.81
N VAL A 444 -7.56 35.18 -6.21
CA VAL A 444 -8.93 34.84 -6.59
C VAL A 444 -9.79 34.84 -5.32
N ASP A 445 -11.03 35.31 -5.46
CA ASP A 445 -12.02 35.24 -4.38
C ASP A 445 -12.31 33.77 -4.00
N LEU A 446 -12.27 33.46 -2.71
CA LEU A 446 -12.40 32.08 -2.21
C LEU A 446 -13.77 31.46 -2.53
N GLN A 447 -14.84 32.27 -2.54
CA GLN A 447 -16.16 31.77 -2.88
C GLN A 447 -16.23 31.44 -4.38
N ARG A 448 -15.61 32.28 -5.23
CA ARG A 448 -15.54 32.02 -6.67
C ARG A 448 -14.70 30.80 -7.01
N ASP A 449 -13.57 30.64 -6.34
CA ASP A 449 -12.71 29.46 -6.43
C ASP A 449 -13.51 28.18 -6.12
N GLN A 450 -14.19 28.14 -4.97
CA GLN A 450 -15.03 27.01 -4.57
C GLN A 450 -16.17 26.72 -5.55
N LEU A 451 -16.82 27.75 -6.11
CA LEU A 451 -17.89 27.60 -7.10
C LEU A 451 -17.40 26.88 -8.37
N VAL A 452 -16.23 27.27 -8.87
CA VAL A 452 -15.64 26.68 -10.08
C VAL A 452 -15.07 25.30 -9.80
N GLU A 453 -14.42 25.09 -8.65
CA GLU A 453 -13.95 23.76 -8.24
C GLU A 453 -15.12 22.76 -8.15
N ASN A 454 -16.23 23.15 -7.53
CA ASN A 454 -17.43 22.32 -7.46
C ASN A 454 -17.98 21.99 -8.84
N LEU A 455 -18.03 22.97 -9.75
CA LEU A 455 -18.48 22.77 -11.13
C LEU A 455 -17.54 21.83 -11.90
N TYR A 456 -16.23 21.97 -11.72
CA TYR A 456 -15.22 21.08 -12.29
C TYR A 456 -15.40 19.63 -11.81
N ASN A 457 -15.57 19.43 -10.50
CA ASN A 457 -15.80 18.10 -9.93
C ASN A 457 -17.11 17.50 -10.44
N ASP A 458 -18.17 18.30 -10.62
CA ASP A 458 -19.43 17.83 -11.22
C ASP A 458 -19.27 17.43 -12.69
N CYS A 459 -18.42 18.12 -13.46
CA CYS A 459 -18.10 17.71 -14.83
C CYS A 459 -17.43 16.32 -14.85
N LEU A 460 -16.50 16.05 -13.92
CA LEU A 460 -15.88 14.74 -13.80
C LEU A 460 -16.83 13.66 -13.24
N ASP A 461 -17.71 14.03 -12.30
CA ASP A 461 -18.76 13.16 -11.76
C ASP A 461 -19.66 12.63 -12.88
N ARG A 462 -20.15 13.50 -13.76
CA ARG A 462 -20.98 13.10 -14.91
C ARG A 462 -20.26 12.17 -15.86
N VAL A 463 -18.99 12.45 -16.15
CA VAL A 463 -18.18 11.62 -17.05
C VAL A 463 -17.81 10.27 -16.40
N SER A 464 -17.86 10.16 -15.07
CA SER A 464 -17.52 8.93 -14.34
C SER A 464 -18.46 7.74 -14.61
N GLU A 465 -19.65 7.99 -15.18
CA GLU A 465 -20.59 6.94 -15.60
C GLU A 465 -19.97 5.96 -16.62
N TYR A 466 -19.03 6.44 -17.44
CA TYR A 466 -18.38 5.67 -18.50
C TYR A 466 -17.10 4.96 -18.07
N LYS A 467 -16.76 4.98 -16.78
CA LYS A 467 -15.59 4.26 -16.25
C LYS A 467 -15.73 2.74 -16.39
N PHE A 468 -14.59 2.05 -16.42
CA PHE A 468 -14.58 0.60 -16.32
C PHE A 468 -15.26 0.14 -15.04
N LYS A 469 -16.25 -0.74 -15.17
CA LYS A 469 -16.87 -1.42 -14.03
C LYS A 469 -15.96 -2.56 -13.60
N GLN A 470 -15.20 -2.34 -12.52
CA GLN A 470 -14.35 -3.40 -11.98
C GLN A 470 -15.20 -4.53 -11.38
N PRO A 471 -14.94 -5.80 -11.75
CA PRO A 471 -15.59 -6.94 -11.11
C PRO A 471 -15.17 -7.02 -9.65
N THR A 472 -16.14 -7.12 -8.72
CA THR A 472 -15.84 -7.29 -7.30
C THR A 472 -15.36 -8.73 -7.02
N SER A 473 -14.19 -8.85 -6.37
CA SER A 473 -13.68 -10.16 -5.94
C SER A 473 -14.51 -10.73 -4.78
N LYS A 474 -14.71 -12.04 -4.77
CA LYS A 474 -15.37 -12.75 -3.67
C LYS A 474 -14.53 -12.66 -2.39
N LEU A 475 -15.08 -12.07 -1.33
CA LEU A 475 -14.39 -11.94 -0.05
C LEU A 475 -14.90 -13.00 0.93
N ILE A 476 -14.02 -13.90 1.37
CA ILE A 476 -14.32 -14.80 2.49
C ILE A 476 -13.94 -14.09 3.78
N GLU A 477 -14.96 -13.75 4.57
CA GLU A 477 -14.79 -13.02 5.82
C GLU A 477 -14.64 -13.95 7.03
N GLY A 478 -13.82 -13.55 7.99
CA GLY A 478 -13.82 -14.09 9.35
C GLY A 478 -14.91 -13.45 10.22
N ASN A 479 -15.07 -13.95 11.44
CA ASN A 479 -15.98 -13.34 12.41
C ASN A 479 -15.34 -12.06 12.98
N ARG A 480 -15.93 -10.90 12.65
CA ARG A 480 -15.43 -9.57 13.07
C ARG A 480 -15.35 -9.41 14.58
N ASP A 481 -16.42 -9.74 15.30
CA ASP A 481 -16.47 -9.62 16.76
C ASP A 481 -15.33 -10.41 17.43
N LEU A 482 -15.06 -11.62 16.94
CA LEU A 482 -13.97 -12.45 17.46
C LEU A 482 -12.59 -11.86 17.15
N ILE A 483 -12.39 -11.29 15.95
CA ILE A 483 -11.14 -10.62 15.57
C ILE A 483 -10.91 -9.39 16.45
N ASP A 484 -11.93 -8.55 16.65
CA ASP A 484 -11.86 -7.34 17.46
C ASP A 484 -11.63 -7.62 18.96
N GLU A 485 -12.11 -8.77 19.44
CA GLU A 485 -11.86 -9.25 20.81
C GLU A 485 -10.54 -10.03 20.96
N GLY A 486 -9.80 -10.28 19.88
CA GLY A 486 -8.56 -11.07 19.89
C GLY A 486 -8.79 -12.55 20.20
N LYS A 487 -9.95 -13.09 19.82
CA LYS A 487 -10.39 -14.46 20.09
C LYS A 487 -10.45 -15.28 18.81
N ASP A 488 -10.11 -16.56 18.94
CA ASP A 488 -10.20 -17.52 17.84
C ASP A 488 -11.58 -18.20 17.81
N SER A 489 -11.94 -18.72 16.63
CA SER A 489 -13.14 -19.53 16.47
C SER A 489 -13.06 -20.83 17.28
N SER A 490 -14.13 -21.16 17.99
CA SER A 490 -14.29 -22.42 18.72
C SER A 490 -14.95 -23.52 17.89
N SER A 491 -15.42 -23.20 16.68
CA SER A 491 -16.18 -24.11 15.83
C SER A 491 -15.23 -25.01 15.02
N GLU A 492 -15.26 -26.31 15.31
CA GLU A 492 -14.54 -27.32 14.52
C GLU A 492 -15.45 -27.84 13.39
N THR A 493 -15.67 -27.01 12.37
CA THR A 493 -16.37 -27.44 11.16
C THR A 493 -15.39 -28.16 10.22
N HIS A 494 -15.71 -29.39 9.82
CA HIS A 494 -14.83 -30.24 9.00
C HIS A 494 -14.92 -29.99 7.49
N LYS A 495 -15.94 -29.27 7.01
CA LYS A 495 -16.07 -28.92 5.59
C LYS A 495 -15.13 -27.77 5.24
N THR A 496 -14.26 -27.97 4.26
CA THR A 496 -13.41 -26.90 3.73
C THR A 496 -14.24 -25.83 3.02
N ILE A 497 -13.68 -24.64 2.80
CA ILE A 497 -14.35 -23.57 2.05
C ILE A 497 -14.81 -24.09 0.68
N ARG A 498 -13.93 -24.79 -0.06
CA ARG A 498 -14.31 -25.37 -1.35
C ARG A 498 -15.46 -26.38 -1.25
N GLN A 499 -15.42 -27.28 -0.28
CA GLN A 499 -16.51 -28.25 -0.09
C GLN A 499 -17.83 -27.56 0.26
N ALA A 500 -17.79 -26.47 1.03
CA ALA A 500 -18.96 -25.67 1.35
C ALA A 500 -19.52 -24.96 0.10
N GLU A 501 -18.65 -24.38 -0.72
CA GLU A 501 -19.01 -23.74 -1.98
C GLU A 501 -19.61 -24.74 -2.99
N GLU A 502 -18.99 -25.91 -3.16
CA GLU A 502 -19.51 -26.99 -4.02
C GLU A 502 -20.86 -27.50 -3.50
N SER A 503 -21.04 -27.61 -2.18
CA SER A 503 -22.32 -27.98 -1.56
C SER A 503 -23.42 -26.92 -1.79
N ALA A 504 -23.05 -25.64 -1.78
CA ALA A 504 -23.97 -24.53 -2.03
C ALA A 504 -24.33 -24.43 -3.53
N ALA A 505 -23.37 -24.70 -4.42
CA ALA A 505 -23.58 -24.79 -5.87
C ALA A 505 -24.57 -25.90 -6.25
N ALA A 506 -24.54 -27.01 -5.51
CA ALA A 506 -25.34 -28.20 -5.78
C ALA A 506 -26.82 -28.05 -5.35
N GLN A 507 -27.22 -26.94 -4.73
CA GLN A 507 -28.61 -26.71 -4.33
C GLN A 507 -29.48 -26.32 -5.54
N PRO A 508 -30.68 -26.90 -5.70
CA PRO A 508 -31.63 -26.44 -6.71
C PRO A 508 -31.96 -24.96 -6.49
N TYR A 509 -31.88 -24.15 -7.55
CA TYR A 509 -32.12 -22.69 -7.55
C TYR A 509 -31.08 -21.82 -6.83
N ALA A 510 -29.91 -22.36 -6.45
CA ALA A 510 -28.84 -21.51 -5.98
C ALA A 510 -28.22 -20.71 -7.14
N PRO A 511 -27.98 -19.39 -6.99
CA PRO A 511 -27.21 -18.65 -7.97
C PRO A 511 -25.81 -19.28 -8.11
N PRO A 512 -25.14 -19.16 -9.28
CA PRO A 512 -23.78 -19.64 -9.47
C PRO A 512 -22.86 -19.27 -8.30
N VAL A 513 -21.91 -20.12 -7.91
CA VAL A 513 -20.96 -19.86 -6.80
C VAL A 513 -20.19 -18.55 -6.96
N SER A 514 -20.00 -18.12 -8.21
CA SER A 514 -19.42 -16.84 -8.59
C SER A 514 -20.26 -15.64 -8.18
N GLU A 515 -21.59 -15.79 -8.09
CA GLU A 515 -22.55 -14.75 -7.71
C GLU A 515 -22.88 -14.75 -6.21
N GLN A 516 -22.50 -15.82 -5.49
CA GLN A 516 -22.65 -15.93 -4.04
C GLN A 516 -21.51 -15.19 -3.33
N ASN A 517 -21.82 -14.22 -2.46
CA ASN A 517 -20.88 -13.37 -1.70
C ASN A 517 -20.09 -12.35 -2.54
N ILE A 518 -20.70 -11.81 -3.60
CA ILE A 518 -20.21 -10.60 -4.26
C ILE A 518 -20.55 -9.39 -3.37
N ALA A 519 -19.55 -8.59 -2.97
CA ALA A 519 -19.83 -7.32 -2.30
C ALA A 519 -20.59 -6.39 -3.25
N PRO A 520 -21.62 -5.65 -2.79
CA PRO A 520 -22.34 -4.72 -3.63
C PRO A 520 -21.36 -3.76 -4.29
N GLN A 521 -21.45 -3.60 -5.61
CA GLN A 521 -20.61 -2.67 -6.33
C GLN A 521 -20.93 -1.25 -5.86
N VAL A 522 -19.95 -0.61 -5.23
CA VAL A 522 -20.05 0.79 -4.83
C VAL A 522 -19.50 1.61 -5.98
N ASN A 523 -20.36 2.39 -6.63
CA ASN A 523 -19.91 3.36 -7.62
C ASN A 523 -19.13 4.47 -6.90
N LEU A 524 -17.96 4.80 -7.45
CA LEU A 524 -17.09 5.85 -6.92
C LEU A 524 -17.14 7.06 -7.84
N VAL A 525 -17.52 8.19 -7.26
CA VAL A 525 -17.65 9.47 -7.96
C VAL A 525 -16.58 10.46 -7.48
N PRO A 526 -15.99 11.25 -8.39
CA PRO A 526 -15.14 12.38 -8.05
C PRO A 526 -15.86 13.37 -7.14
N VAL A 527 -15.27 13.68 -5.98
CA VAL A 527 -15.81 14.71 -5.07
C VAL A 527 -14.88 15.92 -4.91
N SER A 528 -13.57 15.73 -5.14
CA SER A 528 -12.57 16.79 -5.04
C SER A 528 -11.28 16.39 -5.77
N SER A 529 -10.41 17.35 -6.05
CA SER A 529 -9.04 17.09 -6.50
C SER A 529 -8.04 17.67 -5.49
N ASP A 530 -7.02 16.89 -5.14
CA ASP A 530 -5.98 17.35 -4.23
C ASP A 530 -5.16 18.44 -4.90
N ARG A 531 -5.21 19.67 -4.39
CA ARG A 531 -4.52 20.82 -5.00
C ARG A 531 -2.99 20.65 -5.06
N ALA A 532 -2.39 19.79 -4.23
CA ALA A 532 -0.95 19.57 -4.23
C ALA A 532 -0.47 18.56 -5.29
N THR A 533 -1.28 17.55 -5.60
CA THR A 533 -0.93 16.43 -6.48
C THR A 533 -1.79 16.33 -7.72
N GLY A 534 -2.90 17.06 -7.76
CA GLY A 534 -3.98 17.03 -8.74
C GLY A 534 -4.80 15.74 -8.75
N ARG A 535 -4.48 14.78 -7.87
CA ARG A 535 -5.18 13.50 -7.81
C ARG A 535 -6.63 13.71 -7.43
N VAL A 536 -7.52 13.08 -8.19
CA VAL A 536 -8.94 13.10 -7.90
C VAL A 536 -9.22 12.18 -6.73
N ARG A 537 -9.94 12.69 -5.73
CA ARG A 537 -10.46 11.93 -4.61
C ARG A 537 -11.88 11.51 -4.93
N ASN A 538 -12.11 10.20 -4.91
CA ASN A 538 -13.41 9.61 -5.19
C ASN A 538 -14.10 9.15 -3.89
N GLU A 539 -15.42 9.24 -3.84
CA GLU A 539 -16.24 8.74 -2.74
C GLU A 539 -17.44 7.90 -3.25
N PRO A 540 -18.04 7.04 -2.40
CA PRO A 540 -19.27 6.34 -2.74
C PRO A 540 -20.40 7.27 -3.19
N GLY A 541 -20.95 7.06 -4.39
CA GLY A 541 -22.05 7.86 -4.90
C GLY A 541 -22.58 7.37 -6.24
N THR A 542 -23.72 7.92 -6.68
CA THR A 542 -24.28 7.63 -8.00
C THR A 542 -23.91 8.76 -8.95
N PRO A 543 -23.15 8.47 -10.03
CA PRO A 543 -22.77 9.48 -11.02
C PRO A 543 -23.98 10.23 -11.56
N GLY A 544 -23.90 11.57 -11.61
CA GLY A 544 -24.91 12.39 -12.27
C GLY A 544 -26.33 12.24 -11.71
N ALA A 545 -26.49 11.84 -10.44
CA ALA A 545 -27.81 11.54 -9.85
C ALA A 545 -28.81 12.71 -9.90
N LEU A 546 -28.32 13.95 -10.00
CA LEU A 546 -29.12 15.17 -10.07
C LEU A 546 -28.99 15.83 -11.44
N LYS A 547 -30.11 16.41 -11.91
CA LYS A 547 -30.15 17.25 -13.13
C LYS A 547 -29.17 18.42 -13.02
N ALA A 548 -28.51 18.76 -14.12
CA ALA A 548 -27.45 19.77 -14.16
C ALA A 548 -27.86 21.13 -13.59
N ALA A 549 -29.02 21.64 -13.98
CA ALA A 549 -29.53 22.91 -13.45
C ALA A 549 -29.77 22.87 -11.93
N HIS A 550 -30.41 21.82 -11.43
CA HIS A 550 -30.63 21.65 -9.99
C HIS A 550 -29.31 21.52 -9.22
N LYS A 551 -28.38 20.69 -9.72
CA LYS A 551 -27.06 20.51 -9.11
C LYS A 551 -26.27 21.81 -9.10
N ALA A 552 -26.31 22.60 -10.18
CA ALA A 552 -25.67 23.91 -10.25
C ALA A 552 -26.20 24.89 -9.18
N LYS A 553 -27.52 24.91 -8.94
CA LYS A 553 -28.10 25.71 -7.83
C LYS A 553 -27.59 25.26 -6.46
N ILE A 554 -27.51 23.95 -6.22
CA ILE A 554 -26.97 23.40 -4.96
C ILE A 554 -25.52 23.83 -4.75
N MET A 555 -24.72 23.87 -5.82
CA MET A 555 -23.35 24.36 -5.78
C MET A 555 -23.25 25.87 -5.51
N GLY A 556 -24.35 26.63 -5.66
CA GLY A 556 -24.41 28.08 -5.44
C GLY A 556 -24.41 28.91 -6.72
N TRP A 557 -24.56 28.29 -7.89
CA TRP A 557 -24.66 29.00 -9.17
C TRP A 557 -26.07 29.54 -9.43
N THR A 558 -26.14 30.70 -10.10
CA THR A 558 -27.39 31.26 -10.61
C THR A 558 -27.59 30.82 -12.06
N LEU A 559 -28.78 30.30 -12.37
CA LEU A 559 -29.14 29.87 -13.72
C LEU A 559 -29.41 31.07 -14.64
N LYS A 560 -29.13 30.89 -15.93
CA LYS A 560 -29.51 31.86 -16.96
C LYS A 560 -31.03 32.04 -17.06
N GLN A 561 -31.45 33.23 -17.49
CA GLN A 561 -32.86 33.55 -17.68
C GLN A 561 -33.47 32.62 -18.74
N GLY A 562 -34.56 31.94 -18.38
CA GLY A 562 -35.27 31.00 -19.27
C GLY A 562 -34.84 29.54 -19.15
N VAL A 563 -33.81 29.23 -18.36
CA VAL A 563 -33.41 27.85 -18.08
C VAL A 563 -34.25 27.27 -16.94
N GLY A 564 -34.92 26.15 -17.20
CA GLY A 564 -35.72 25.43 -16.20
C GLY A 564 -34.87 24.63 -15.21
N ASP A 565 -35.43 24.33 -14.05
CA ASP A 565 -34.78 23.57 -12.97
C ASP A 565 -34.52 22.10 -13.36
N ASP A 566 -35.20 21.60 -14.39
CA ASP A 566 -35.11 20.27 -14.96
C ASP A 566 -34.12 20.16 -16.13
N ALA A 567 -33.47 21.27 -16.53
CA ALA A 567 -32.47 21.25 -17.59
C ALA A 567 -31.26 20.37 -17.22
N ASP A 568 -30.81 19.60 -18.20
CA ASP A 568 -29.74 18.61 -18.07
C ASP A 568 -28.83 18.62 -19.29
N LEU A 569 -27.74 17.86 -19.22
CA LEU A 569 -26.76 17.74 -20.30
C LEU A 569 -26.99 16.46 -21.10
N ASP A 570 -26.70 16.49 -22.39
CA ASP A 570 -26.66 15.31 -23.26
C ASP A 570 -25.26 15.14 -23.84
N PHE A 571 -24.49 14.21 -23.27
CA PHE A 571 -23.13 13.90 -23.70
C PHE A 571 -23.01 12.53 -24.37
N GLU A 572 -24.12 11.80 -24.60
CA GLU A 572 -24.14 10.55 -25.37
C GLU A 572 -23.56 10.68 -26.79
N PRO A 573 -23.78 11.79 -27.52
CA PRO A 573 -23.11 11.98 -28.82
C PRO A 573 -21.59 12.02 -28.67
N ALA A 574 -21.08 12.79 -27.70
CA ALA A 574 -19.65 12.98 -27.50
C ALA A 574 -18.92 11.70 -27.06
N THR A 575 -19.59 10.80 -26.32
CA THR A 575 -19.00 9.53 -25.88
C THR A 575 -18.97 8.46 -26.96
N ARG A 576 -19.84 8.58 -27.98
CA ARG A 576 -19.92 7.63 -29.11
C ARG A 576 -19.02 8.01 -30.28
N GLU A 577 -18.43 9.20 -30.25
CA GLU A 577 -17.46 9.62 -31.27
C GLU A 577 -16.25 8.67 -31.30
N PRO A 578 -15.80 8.23 -32.49
CA PRO A 578 -14.58 7.43 -32.60
C PRO A 578 -13.39 8.15 -31.99
N GLY A 579 -12.70 7.50 -31.04
CA GLY A 579 -11.57 8.10 -30.34
C GLY A 579 -11.97 9.05 -29.20
N ALA A 580 -13.21 8.98 -28.70
CA ALA A 580 -13.63 9.72 -27.52
C ALA A 580 -12.64 9.51 -26.35
N THR A 581 -12.20 10.62 -25.77
CA THR A 581 -11.27 10.68 -24.65
C THR A 581 -11.92 11.36 -23.46
N LEU A 582 -11.28 11.31 -22.30
CA LEU A 582 -11.73 12.10 -21.15
C LEU A 582 -11.87 13.57 -21.54
N GLY A 583 -10.85 14.15 -22.17
CA GLY A 583 -10.85 15.57 -22.52
C GLY A 583 -11.92 15.97 -23.52
N SER A 584 -12.13 15.18 -24.58
CA SER A 584 -13.16 15.51 -25.58
C SER A 584 -14.57 15.51 -25.00
N VAL A 585 -14.87 14.57 -24.10
CA VAL A 585 -16.20 14.47 -23.47
C VAL A 585 -16.37 15.53 -22.40
N THR A 586 -15.36 15.75 -21.54
CA THR A 586 -15.40 16.80 -20.51
C THR A 586 -15.54 18.20 -21.12
N ASP A 587 -14.88 18.48 -22.25
CA ASP A 587 -15.05 19.76 -22.94
C ASP A 587 -16.47 19.96 -23.49
N SER A 588 -17.12 18.90 -23.97
CA SER A 588 -18.53 18.93 -24.36
C SER A 588 -19.44 19.24 -23.16
N VAL A 589 -19.17 18.64 -21.99
CA VAL A 589 -19.91 18.91 -20.74
C VAL A 589 -19.75 20.37 -20.32
N ILE A 590 -18.53 20.91 -20.33
CA ILE A 590 -18.24 22.31 -19.99
C ILE A 590 -18.94 23.26 -20.98
N ALA A 591 -18.93 22.94 -22.27
CA ALA A 591 -19.61 23.73 -23.30
C ALA A 591 -21.11 23.82 -23.05
N GLN A 592 -21.78 22.70 -22.71
CA GLN A 592 -23.21 22.70 -22.41
C GLN A 592 -23.55 23.41 -21.10
N TYR A 593 -22.65 23.35 -20.10
CA TYR A 593 -22.84 24.15 -18.88
C TYR A 593 -22.86 25.65 -19.14
N ARG A 594 -22.21 26.14 -20.20
CA ARG A 594 -22.33 27.54 -20.61
C ARG A 594 -23.74 27.91 -21.08
N ASP A 595 -24.56 26.96 -21.52
CA ASP A 595 -25.94 27.26 -21.91
C ASP A 595 -26.85 27.39 -20.68
N ILE A 596 -26.46 26.78 -19.56
CA ILE A 596 -27.16 26.81 -18.27
C ILE A 596 -26.71 28.00 -17.41
N LEU A 597 -25.42 28.33 -17.43
CA LEU A 597 -24.76 29.25 -16.49
C LEU A 597 -24.13 30.46 -17.19
N ASP A 598 -24.09 31.61 -16.50
CA ASP A 598 -23.38 32.80 -16.96
C ASP A 598 -21.91 32.77 -16.50
N LEU A 599 -21.11 31.97 -17.20
CA LEU A 599 -19.67 31.82 -16.97
C LEU A 599 -18.87 32.94 -17.65
N ASN A 600 -17.92 33.52 -16.93
CA ASN A 600 -17.03 34.57 -17.41
C ASN A 600 -15.60 34.06 -17.64
N ALA A 601 -14.72 34.93 -18.14
CA ALA A 601 -13.35 34.54 -18.49
C ALA A 601 -12.48 34.13 -17.28
N GLN A 602 -12.75 34.65 -16.09
CA GLN A 602 -12.06 34.21 -14.87
C GLN A 602 -12.47 32.77 -14.49
N ASP A 603 -13.73 32.40 -14.70
CA ASP A 603 -14.20 31.03 -14.45
C ASP A 603 -13.52 30.02 -15.36
N PHE A 604 -13.37 30.38 -16.64
CA PHE A 604 -12.67 29.52 -17.60
C PHE A 604 -11.18 29.39 -17.26
N ARG A 605 -10.54 30.46 -16.80
CA ARG A 605 -9.16 30.40 -16.28
C ARG A 605 -9.05 29.48 -15.06
N LEU A 606 -9.98 29.56 -14.11
CA LEU A 606 -10.05 28.67 -12.94
C LEU A 606 -10.29 27.22 -13.34
N MET A 607 -11.29 26.98 -14.19
CA MET A 607 -11.61 25.66 -14.73
C MET A 607 -10.38 25.03 -15.39
N ASN A 608 -9.67 25.79 -16.22
CA ASN A 608 -8.47 25.31 -16.89
C ASN A 608 -7.27 25.15 -15.95
N TRP A 609 -7.21 25.83 -14.81
CA TRP A 609 -6.24 25.54 -13.76
C TRP A 609 -6.49 24.16 -13.13
N HIS A 610 -7.74 23.81 -12.84
CA HIS A 610 -8.09 22.46 -12.35
C HIS A 610 -7.82 21.38 -13.41
N ILE A 611 -8.11 21.64 -14.69
CA ILE A 611 -7.75 20.74 -15.78
C ILE A 611 -6.24 20.58 -15.88
N ALA A 612 -5.46 21.66 -15.81
CA ALA A 612 -4.00 21.60 -15.79
C ALA A 612 -3.47 20.79 -14.59
N ASN A 613 -4.14 20.87 -13.44
CA ASN A 613 -3.81 20.07 -12.26
C ASN A 613 -4.07 18.56 -12.49
N LEU A 614 -5.14 18.20 -13.21
CA LEU A 614 -5.39 16.83 -13.66
C LEU A 614 -4.36 16.36 -14.69
N GLU A 615 -3.97 17.23 -15.62
CA GLU A 615 -2.89 16.96 -16.59
C GLU A 615 -1.54 16.78 -15.90
N TYR A 616 -1.26 17.52 -14.84
CA TYR A 616 -0.10 17.32 -13.97
C TYR A 616 -0.12 15.92 -13.35
N SER A 617 -1.24 15.52 -12.77
CA SER A 617 -1.39 14.21 -12.12
C SER A 617 -1.11 13.03 -13.05
N ASN A 618 -1.47 13.19 -14.32
CA ASN A 618 -1.34 12.17 -15.34
C ASN A 618 -0.12 12.40 -16.28
N ALA A 619 0.63 13.49 -16.07
CA ALA A 619 1.70 13.98 -16.94
C ALA A 619 1.33 14.06 -18.44
N THR A 620 0.05 14.19 -18.78
CA THR A 620 -0.37 14.23 -20.19
C THR A 620 -1.56 15.13 -20.36
N ASN A 621 -1.76 15.60 -21.59
CA ASN A 621 -2.99 16.26 -21.97
C ASN A 621 -4.18 15.31 -21.73
N TYR A 622 -5.23 15.78 -21.08
CA TYR A 622 -6.45 15.02 -20.80
C TYR A 622 -7.21 14.56 -22.06
N HIS A 623 -6.95 15.14 -23.24
CA HIS A 623 -7.37 14.60 -24.55
C HIS A 623 -6.57 13.36 -24.99
N GLN A 624 -5.57 12.94 -24.22
CA GLN A 624 -4.82 11.70 -24.38
C GLN A 624 -5.11 10.71 -23.24
N LEU A 625 -6.16 10.95 -22.45
CA LEU A 625 -6.59 10.06 -21.38
C LEU A 625 -7.81 9.24 -21.80
N SER A 626 -7.79 7.97 -21.45
CA SER A 626 -8.93 7.06 -21.60
C SER A 626 -10.14 7.62 -20.87
N LEU A 627 -11.26 7.74 -21.58
CA LEU A 627 -12.56 8.04 -20.96
C LEU A 627 -12.92 7.04 -19.85
N GLN A 628 -12.58 5.77 -20.05
CA GLN A 628 -13.00 4.67 -19.17
C GLN A 628 -11.98 4.36 -18.07
N GLY A 629 -10.70 4.67 -18.29
CA GLY A 629 -9.59 4.22 -17.43
C GLY A 629 -8.74 5.32 -16.80
N TRP A 630 -9.07 6.61 -16.98
CA TRP A 630 -8.23 7.73 -16.51
C TRP A 630 -7.92 7.71 -15.01
N ASP A 631 -8.79 7.12 -14.18
CA ASP A 631 -8.61 6.95 -12.75
C ASP A 631 -8.64 5.48 -12.32
N ILE A 632 -8.04 4.59 -13.10
CA ILE A 632 -8.02 3.15 -12.81
C ILE A 632 -7.45 2.81 -11.40
N ASP A 633 -6.63 3.70 -10.83
CA ASP A 633 -6.07 3.57 -9.49
C ASP A 633 -6.92 4.20 -8.39
N ALA A 634 -8.08 4.78 -8.72
CA ALA A 634 -9.04 5.32 -7.77
C ALA A 634 -9.41 4.32 -6.67
N GLY A 635 -9.51 4.80 -5.43
CA GLY A 635 -9.79 3.98 -4.26
C GLY A 635 -8.56 3.30 -3.65
N ASN A 636 -7.38 3.43 -4.27
CA ASN A 636 -6.10 3.00 -3.71
C ASN A 636 -5.27 4.17 -3.15
N GLU A 637 -5.88 5.34 -2.94
CA GLU A 637 -5.19 6.49 -2.37
C GLU A 637 -4.79 6.24 -0.91
N TRP A 638 -3.60 6.69 -0.54
CA TRP A 638 -3.14 6.63 0.84
C TRP A 638 -3.70 7.77 1.68
N GLU A 639 -3.91 7.51 2.96
CA GLU A 639 -4.32 8.54 3.91
C GLU A 639 -3.12 9.32 4.49
N GLY A 640 -3.45 10.42 5.16
CA GLY A 640 -2.49 11.32 5.79
C GLY A 640 -1.94 12.38 4.83
N ARG A 641 -1.23 13.36 5.40
CA ARG A 641 -0.70 14.48 4.61
C ARG A 641 0.34 14.04 3.59
N HIS A 642 0.32 14.67 2.43
CA HIS A 642 1.39 14.59 1.45
C HIS A 642 2.69 15.15 2.04
N THR A 643 3.82 14.53 1.74
CA THR A 643 5.11 14.92 2.34
C THR A 643 6.23 14.97 1.32
N MET A 644 7.28 15.72 1.62
CA MET A 644 8.51 15.79 0.83
C MET A 644 9.72 15.46 1.71
N VAL A 645 10.75 14.83 1.15
CA VAL A 645 11.94 14.44 1.92
C VAL A 645 12.90 15.62 2.06
N VAL A 646 13.31 15.92 3.30
CA VAL A 646 14.26 17.00 3.58
C VAL A 646 15.67 16.57 3.20
N GLY A 647 16.35 17.35 2.36
CA GLY A 647 17.68 17.01 1.82
C GLY A 647 17.66 16.01 0.66
N GLY A 648 16.45 15.72 0.15
CA GLY A 648 16.21 15.11 -1.14
C GLY A 648 15.73 13.65 -1.12
N TYR A 649 14.78 13.33 -2.00
CA TYR A 649 14.08 12.05 -2.03
C TYR A 649 14.98 10.89 -2.50
N GLN A 650 16.08 11.17 -3.21
CA GLN A 650 17.07 10.16 -3.60
C GLN A 650 17.79 9.50 -2.40
N SER A 651 17.62 10.01 -1.18
CA SER A 651 18.06 9.35 0.06
C SER A 651 17.44 7.97 0.26
N VAL A 652 16.18 7.75 -0.14
CA VAL A 652 15.50 6.45 -0.04
C VAL A 652 16.14 5.37 -0.93
N PRO A 653 16.32 5.57 -2.26
CA PRO A 653 17.02 4.60 -3.08
C PRO A 653 18.50 4.42 -2.68
N ARG A 654 19.17 5.45 -2.12
CA ARG A 654 20.51 5.26 -1.52
C ARG A 654 20.48 4.31 -0.33
N GLY A 655 19.47 4.40 0.53
CA GLY A 655 19.22 3.43 1.59
C GLY A 655 19.12 2.01 1.05
N LEU A 656 18.25 1.79 0.05
CA LEU A 656 18.08 0.48 -0.58
C LEU A 656 19.37 -0.05 -1.23
N MET A 657 20.18 0.83 -1.82
CA MET A 657 21.47 0.48 -2.43
C MET A 657 22.49 0.03 -1.39
N HIS A 658 22.62 0.76 -0.27
CA HIS A 658 23.73 0.57 0.66
C HIS A 658 23.41 -0.29 1.89
N LEU A 659 22.14 -0.38 2.29
CA LEU A 659 21.72 -1.01 3.54
C LEU A 659 20.85 -2.26 3.32
N PRO A 660 21.03 -3.32 4.12
CA PRO A 660 22.02 -3.45 5.20
C PRO A 660 23.46 -3.68 4.70
N THR A 661 23.62 -4.10 3.45
CA THR A 661 24.91 -4.27 2.76
C THR A 661 24.79 -3.74 1.34
N SER A 662 25.89 -3.30 0.71
CA SER A 662 25.80 -2.72 -0.63
C SER A 662 25.40 -3.76 -1.68
N LEU A 663 24.43 -3.42 -2.54
CA LEU A 663 24.03 -4.27 -3.68
C LEU A 663 25.18 -4.36 -4.69
N ASN A 664 25.26 -5.50 -5.39
CA ASN A 664 26.13 -5.65 -6.55
C ASN A 664 25.56 -4.88 -7.75
N LEU A 665 25.99 -3.63 -7.91
CA LEU A 665 25.48 -2.70 -8.91
C LEU A 665 26.62 -2.14 -9.76
N ARG A 666 26.40 -2.12 -11.07
CA ARG A 666 27.28 -1.47 -12.05
C ARG A 666 26.55 -0.28 -12.69
N GLN A 667 27.14 0.91 -12.57
CA GLN A 667 26.66 2.14 -13.20
C GLN A 667 27.30 2.33 -14.59
N LYS A 668 26.84 3.32 -15.35
CA LYS A 668 27.33 3.63 -16.71
C LYS A 668 27.32 2.40 -17.62
N SER A 669 26.31 1.54 -17.43
CA SER A 669 26.15 0.27 -18.12
C SER A 669 24.82 0.26 -18.88
N PRO A 670 24.66 1.13 -19.89
CA PRO A 670 23.45 1.19 -20.70
C PRO A 670 23.27 -0.16 -21.42
N VAL A 671 22.16 -0.85 -21.17
CA VAL A 671 21.85 -2.13 -21.82
C VAL A 671 21.41 -1.88 -23.26
N SER A 672 22.01 -2.57 -24.23
CA SER A 672 21.68 -2.50 -25.65
C SER A 672 20.84 -3.69 -26.13
N SER A 673 21.02 -4.87 -25.53
CA SER A 673 20.34 -6.10 -25.95
C SER A 673 20.09 -7.04 -24.77
N VAL A 674 18.97 -7.76 -24.86
CA VAL A 674 18.58 -8.83 -23.93
C VAL A 674 18.18 -10.05 -24.76
N THR A 675 19.04 -11.05 -24.79
CA THR A 675 18.70 -12.39 -25.30
C THR A 675 18.09 -13.20 -24.17
N TYR A 676 16.92 -13.82 -24.38
CA TYR A 676 16.18 -14.54 -23.34
C TYR A 676 15.43 -15.76 -23.92
N THR A 677 14.98 -16.63 -23.03
CA THR A 677 14.21 -17.82 -23.39
C THR A 677 12.71 -17.51 -23.25
N SER A 678 11.96 -17.48 -24.35
CA SER A 678 10.53 -17.11 -24.34
C SER A 678 9.58 -18.26 -24.02
N GLY A 679 9.94 -19.51 -24.37
CA GLY A 679 9.07 -20.69 -24.24
C GLY A 679 9.16 -21.41 -22.88
N SER A 680 10.07 -21.00 -22.00
CA SER A 680 10.26 -21.61 -20.67
C SER A 680 10.68 -20.54 -19.67
N THR A 681 10.29 -20.72 -18.41
CA THR A 681 10.74 -19.87 -17.29
C THR A 681 12.17 -20.18 -16.87
N THR A 682 12.80 -21.22 -17.42
CA THR A 682 14.20 -21.57 -17.19
C THR A 682 14.95 -21.58 -18.52
N GLY A 683 16.11 -20.94 -18.57
CA GLY A 683 16.96 -20.94 -19.75
C GLY A 683 18.12 -19.96 -19.60
N LEU A 684 19.00 -19.92 -20.59
CA LEU A 684 20.06 -18.92 -20.65
C LEU A 684 19.46 -17.57 -21.06
N ALA A 685 19.88 -16.52 -20.38
CA ALA A 685 19.72 -15.15 -20.82
C ALA A 685 21.09 -14.47 -20.88
N ILE A 686 21.25 -13.54 -21.82
CA ILE A 686 22.46 -12.72 -21.99
C ILE A 686 22.01 -11.28 -22.05
N VAL A 687 22.57 -10.45 -21.17
CA VAL A 687 22.36 -9.00 -21.18
C VAL A 687 23.65 -8.33 -21.61
N GLU A 688 23.62 -7.57 -22.68
CA GLU A 688 24.78 -6.85 -23.21
C GLU A 688 24.59 -5.34 -23.06
N CYS A 689 25.67 -4.66 -22.69
CA CYS A 689 25.75 -3.22 -22.54
C CYS A 689 26.46 -2.58 -23.74
N GLU A 690 26.21 -1.28 -23.98
CA GLU A 690 26.83 -0.53 -25.07
C GLU A 690 28.37 -0.43 -24.94
N ASP A 691 28.92 -0.59 -23.73
CA ASP A 691 30.36 -0.63 -23.45
C ASP A 691 31.01 -2.00 -23.76
N GLY A 692 30.23 -2.96 -24.27
CA GLY A 692 30.66 -4.32 -24.58
C GLY A 692 30.67 -5.27 -23.37
N TYR A 693 30.28 -4.81 -22.17
CA TYR A 693 30.11 -5.69 -21.02
C TYR A 693 28.89 -6.60 -21.23
N SER A 694 29.05 -7.90 -21.00
CA SER A 694 27.96 -8.87 -21.06
C SER A 694 27.86 -9.69 -19.78
N VAL A 695 26.64 -10.08 -19.42
CA VAL A 695 26.35 -10.93 -18.26
C VAL A 695 25.42 -12.06 -18.66
N GLU A 696 25.86 -13.29 -18.42
CA GLU A 696 25.00 -14.47 -18.48
C GLU A 696 24.14 -14.57 -17.20
N ALA A 697 22.86 -14.83 -17.39
CA ALA A 697 21.88 -14.92 -16.32
C ALA A 697 20.92 -16.09 -16.54
N ASP A 698 20.37 -16.62 -15.45
CA ASP A 698 19.25 -17.56 -15.49
C ASP A 698 17.92 -16.80 -15.62
N TYR A 699 17.84 -15.60 -15.05
CA TYR A 699 16.65 -14.74 -15.02
C TYR A 699 17.02 -13.27 -15.21
N VAL A 700 16.16 -12.52 -15.91
CA VAL A 700 16.31 -11.08 -16.10
C VAL A 700 15.06 -10.36 -15.61
N VAL A 701 15.22 -9.30 -14.82
CA VAL A 701 14.13 -8.38 -14.44
C VAL A 701 14.37 -7.06 -15.14
N SER A 702 13.55 -6.73 -16.13
CA SER A 702 13.58 -5.43 -16.80
C SER A 702 12.79 -4.41 -15.99
N THR A 703 13.46 -3.32 -15.60
CA THR A 703 12.80 -2.13 -15.01
C THR A 703 12.94 -0.88 -15.87
N LEU A 704 13.22 -1.09 -17.16
CA LEU A 704 13.28 -0.02 -18.16
C LEU A 704 11.98 0.80 -18.14
N PRO A 705 12.04 2.13 -18.13
CA PRO A 705 10.84 2.96 -18.23
C PRO A 705 10.03 2.66 -19.49
N LEU A 706 8.70 2.81 -19.41
CA LEU A 706 7.81 2.56 -20.54
C LEU A 706 8.20 3.38 -21.78
N GLY A 707 8.63 4.64 -21.62
CA GLY A 707 9.13 5.46 -22.73
C GLY A 707 10.35 4.86 -23.44
N VAL A 708 11.26 4.20 -22.70
CA VAL A 708 12.42 3.51 -23.30
C VAL A 708 11.96 2.28 -24.08
N LEU A 709 10.99 1.53 -23.55
CA LEU A 709 10.40 0.37 -24.23
C LEU A 709 9.65 0.78 -25.50
N LYS A 710 8.89 1.89 -25.47
CA LYS A 710 8.21 2.47 -26.63
C LYS A 710 9.19 2.95 -27.71
N HIS A 711 10.33 3.51 -27.29
CA HIS A 711 11.36 3.97 -28.23
C HIS A 711 12.09 2.80 -28.92
N GLY A 712 12.21 1.64 -28.26
CA GLY A 712 12.76 0.43 -28.87
C GLY A 712 14.29 0.40 -29.05
N ASN A 713 15.04 1.21 -28.29
CA ASN A 713 16.51 1.22 -28.35
C ASN A 713 17.16 -0.02 -27.72
N VAL A 714 16.46 -0.71 -26.82
CA VAL A 714 16.93 -1.99 -26.26
C VAL A 714 16.34 -3.13 -27.07
N ARG A 715 17.20 -3.94 -27.67
CA ARG A 715 16.78 -5.07 -28.50
C ARG A 715 16.43 -6.28 -27.63
N PHE A 716 15.25 -6.84 -27.82
CA PHE A 716 14.85 -8.10 -27.20
C PHE A 716 14.97 -9.23 -28.21
N GLU A 717 15.67 -10.32 -27.86
CA GLU A 717 15.87 -11.47 -28.72
C GLU A 717 15.43 -12.77 -28.02
N PRO A 718 14.36 -13.45 -28.49
CA PRO A 718 13.47 -13.06 -29.60
C PRO A 718 12.70 -11.75 -29.29
N PRO A 719 12.08 -11.10 -30.29
CA PRO A 719 11.24 -9.93 -30.04
C PRO A 719 10.13 -10.22 -29.02
N LEU A 720 9.73 -9.18 -28.27
CA LEU A 720 8.61 -9.29 -27.34
C LEU A 720 7.34 -9.73 -28.09
N PRO A 721 6.53 -10.62 -27.51
CA PRO A 721 5.32 -11.10 -28.15
C PRO A 721 4.29 -9.97 -28.30
N SER A 722 3.39 -10.08 -29.29
CA SER A 722 2.40 -9.04 -29.62
C SER A 722 1.58 -8.59 -28.41
N TRP A 723 1.10 -9.53 -27.59
CA TRP A 723 0.35 -9.20 -26.38
C TRP A 723 1.10 -8.30 -25.39
N LYS A 724 2.44 -8.29 -25.42
CA LYS A 724 3.29 -7.38 -24.63
C LYS A 724 3.56 -6.07 -25.39
N SER A 725 3.94 -6.14 -26.66
CA SER A 725 4.23 -4.93 -27.45
C SER A 725 2.99 -4.07 -27.67
N ASP A 726 1.82 -4.67 -27.81
CA ASP A 726 0.56 -3.94 -28.02
C ASP A 726 0.18 -3.15 -26.76
N VAL A 727 0.44 -3.70 -25.56
CA VAL A 727 0.25 -2.99 -24.29
C VAL A 727 1.25 -1.84 -24.15
N ILE A 728 2.52 -2.08 -24.52
CA ILE A 728 3.53 -1.02 -24.59
C ILE A 728 3.06 0.10 -25.52
N GLY A 729 2.35 -0.22 -26.61
CA GLY A 729 1.71 0.73 -27.51
C GLY A 729 0.56 1.52 -26.86
N ARG A 730 -0.40 0.82 -26.23
CA ARG A 730 -1.64 1.40 -25.71
C ARG A 730 -1.49 2.24 -24.44
N LEU A 731 -0.61 1.85 -23.51
CA LEU A 731 -0.39 2.64 -22.30
C LEU A 731 0.17 4.01 -22.66
N GLY A 732 -0.34 5.06 -22.02
CA GLY A 732 0.17 6.42 -22.18
C GLY A 732 1.52 6.58 -21.48
N PHE A 733 2.37 7.47 -22.00
CA PHE A 733 3.61 7.85 -21.32
C PHE A 733 3.86 9.34 -21.54
N GLY A 734 3.60 10.11 -20.49
CA GLY A 734 3.51 11.55 -20.56
C GLY A 734 4.80 12.29 -20.22
N VAL A 735 4.75 13.61 -20.23
CA VAL A 735 5.84 14.53 -19.88
C VAL A 735 5.34 15.59 -18.89
N LEU A 736 6.04 15.69 -17.77
CA LEU A 736 5.92 16.73 -16.77
C LEU A 736 7.32 17.26 -16.50
N ASN A 737 7.53 18.55 -16.75
CA ASN A 737 8.79 19.22 -16.49
C ASN A 737 8.67 20.25 -15.37
N LYS A 738 9.83 20.66 -14.85
CA LYS A 738 9.95 21.57 -13.72
C LYS A 738 10.94 22.67 -14.05
N VAL A 739 10.64 23.86 -13.56
CA VAL A 739 11.54 25.02 -13.56
C VAL A 739 11.81 25.40 -12.11
N ILE A 740 13.06 25.27 -11.69
CA ILE A 740 13.49 25.40 -10.29
C ILE A 740 14.35 26.65 -10.18
N LEU A 741 13.97 27.56 -9.29
CA LEU A 741 14.49 28.92 -9.20
C LEU A 741 14.99 29.16 -7.77
N VAL A 742 16.30 29.36 -7.63
CA VAL A 742 16.96 29.65 -6.36
C VAL A 742 17.10 31.16 -6.20
N TYR A 743 16.76 31.68 -5.03
CA TYR A 743 16.85 33.11 -4.70
C TYR A 743 17.79 33.33 -3.50
N LYS A 744 18.25 34.58 -3.34
CA LYS A 744 19.03 34.99 -2.17
C LYS A 744 18.18 35.02 -0.90
N GLU A 745 16.96 35.55 -1.03
CA GLU A 745 16.00 35.75 0.04
C GLU A 745 14.59 35.43 -0.48
N PRO A 746 13.70 34.90 0.37
CA PRO A 746 12.30 34.70 0.00
C PRO A 746 11.56 36.04 -0.11
N PHE A 747 10.77 36.20 -1.17
CA PHE A 747 9.84 37.34 -1.36
C PHE A 747 8.36 36.92 -1.35
N TRP A 748 8.12 35.63 -1.14
CA TRP A 748 6.80 34.99 -1.07
C TRP A 748 6.42 34.69 0.38
N ASP A 749 5.20 34.21 0.59
CA ASP A 749 4.75 33.74 1.90
C ASP A 749 5.43 32.41 2.27
N GLU A 750 6.36 32.46 3.23
CA GLU A 750 7.06 31.26 3.73
C GLU A 750 6.12 30.29 4.45
N ASP A 751 4.94 30.76 4.84
CA ASP A 751 3.88 29.97 5.44
C ASP A 751 2.93 29.31 4.44
N ARG A 752 3.22 29.44 3.14
CA ARG A 752 2.57 28.67 2.08
C ARG A 752 3.56 27.71 1.44
N ASP A 753 3.16 26.45 1.31
CA ASP A 753 3.95 25.46 0.57
C ASP A 753 3.63 25.49 -0.92
N ILE A 754 2.43 25.92 -1.31
CA ILE A 754 1.92 25.86 -2.68
C ILE A 754 1.09 27.09 -3.00
N PHE A 755 1.22 27.61 -4.22
CA PHE A 755 0.28 28.56 -4.80
C PHE A 755 0.09 28.28 -6.30
N GLY A 756 -1.06 28.68 -6.83
CA GLY A 756 -1.39 28.56 -8.24
C GLY A 756 -1.47 29.92 -8.93
N VAL A 757 -1.19 29.95 -10.23
CA VAL A 757 -1.36 31.13 -11.08
C VAL A 757 -2.22 30.75 -12.28
N LEU A 758 -3.33 31.45 -12.45
CA LEU A 758 -4.22 31.26 -13.58
C LEU A 758 -3.57 31.78 -14.87
N ARG A 759 -3.66 30.99 -15.94
CA ARG A 759 -3.01 31.30 -17.22
C ARG A 759 -4.02 31.86 -18.21
N ASN A 760 -3.62 32.92 -18.92
CA ASN A 760 -4.44 33.47 -19.99
C ASN A 760 -4.33 32.60 -21.25
N PRO A 761 -5.44 32.38 -21.96
CA PRO A 761 -5.40 31.94 -23.34
C PRO A 761 -4.93 33.11 -24.24
N PRO A 762 -4.62 32.89 -25.54
CA PRO A 762 -4.24 33.95 -26.46
C PRO A 762 -5.26 35.10 -26.52
N ASN A 763 -6.56 34.77 -26.48
CA ASN A 763 -7.64 35.75 -26.27
C ASN A 763 -8.13 35.71 -24.82
N ARG A 764 -7.67 36.64 -23.96
CA ARG A 764 -7.98 36.71 -22.52
C ARG A 764 -9.48 36.68 -22.14
N HIS A 765 -10.38 36.92 -23.08
CA HIS A 765 -11.83 36.89 -22.89
C HIS A 765 -12.48 35.60 -23.42
N SER A 766 -11.68 34.62 -23.85
CA SER A 766 -12.19 33.37 -24.40
C SER A 766 -12.91 32.52 -23.35
N LEU A 767 -14.03 31.95 -23.77
CA LEU A 767 -14.84 30.97 -23.05
C LEU A 767 -14.83 29.62 -23.77
N ASP A 768 -13.84 29.38 -24.63
CA ASP A 768 -13.67 28.14 -25.38
C ASP A 768 -12.47 27.35 -24.83
N GLN A 769 -12.70 26.09 -24.46
CA GLN A 769 -11.69 25.21 -23.84
C GLN A 769 -10.44 25.05 -24.71
N LYS A 770 -10.61 25.02 -26.04
CA LYS A 770 -9.49 24.81 -26.97
C LYS A 770 -8.44 25.92 -26.92
N ASP A 771 -8.86 27.15 -26.58
CA ASP A 771 -7.96 28.31 -26.57
C ASP A 771 -6.97 28.25 -25.40
N TYR A 772 -7.24 27.42 -24.38
CA TYR A 772 -6.42 27.28 -23.18
C TYR A 772 -5.38 26.15 -23.29
N ALA A 773 -5.51 25.25 -24.27
CA ALA A 773 -4.77 23.99 -24.32
C ALA A 773 -3.25 24.14 -24.20
N SER A 774 -2.68 25.10 -24.93
CA SER A 774 -1.22 25.31 -24.96
C SER A 774 -0.67 26.03 -23.73
N GLN A 775 -1.49 26.73 -22.94
CA GLN A 775 -1.01 27.62 -21.87
C GLN A 775 -1.44 27.19 -20.47
N ARG A 776 -2.53 26.43 -20.31
CA ARG A 776 -3.11 26.15 -18.98
C ARG A 776 -2.14 25.48 -18.01
N GLY A 777 -1.29 24.58 -18.51
CA GLY A 777 -0.29 23.84 -17.71
C GLY A 777 1.06 24.53 -17.58
N ARG A 778 1.24 25.73 -18.15
CA ARG A 778 2.51 26.46 -18.19
C ARG A 778 2.65 27.36 -16.96
N PHE A 779 3.57 27.06 -16.05
CA PHE A 779 3.78 27.82 -14.80
C PHE A 779 2.50 27.99 -13.95
N PHE A 780 1.61 27.01 -13.99
CA PHE A 780 0.27 27.09 -13.38
C PHE A 780 0.31 26.84 -11.87
N GLN A 781 1.29 26.09 -11.37
CA GLN A 781 1.43 25.71 -9.97
C GLN A 781 2.89 25.78 -9.52
N TRP A 782 3.08 26.34 -8.33
CA TRP A 782 4.35 26.68 -7.74
C TRP A 782 4.47 26.10 -6.35
N PHE A 783 5.66 25.57 -6.03
CA PHE A 783 5.99 25.01 -4.73
C PHE A 783 7.09 25.84 -4.07
N ASN A 784 6.85 26.26 -2.84
CA ASN A 784 7.89 26.71 -1.93
C ASN A 784 8.58 25.49 -1.33
N VAL A 785 9.76 25.16 -1.86
CA VAL A 785 10.53 23.98 -1.41
C VAL A 785 11.68 24.39 -0.49
N THR A 786 11.61 25.57 0.13
CA THR A 786 12.68 26.07 1.03
C THR A 786 12.94 25.12 2.18
N LYS A 787 11.89 24.59 2.80
CA LYS A 787 11.96 23.67 3.95
C LYS A 787 12.56 22.29 3.60
N THR A 788 12.58 21.92 2.33
CA THR A 788 13.06 20.59 1.87
C THR A 788 14.37 20.67 1.10
N SER A 789 14.67 21.81 0.50
CA SER A 789 15.90 22.11 -0.23
C SER A 789 16.98 22.78 0.63
N GLY A 790 16.61 23.54 1.66
CA GLY A 790 17.51 24.28 2.55
C GLY A 790 18.00 25.62 1.99
N LEU A 791 17.42 26.07 0.86
CA LEU A 791 17.67 27.37 0.22
C LEU A 791 16.33 28.03 -0.14
N PRO A 792 16.23 29.37 -0.27
CA PRO A 792 15.03 30.02 -0.77
C PRO A 792 14.75 29.60 -2.22
N VAL A 793 13.85 28.63 -2.42
CA VAL A 793 13.61 27.99 -3.73
C VAL A 793 12.12 27.91 -4.04
N LEU A 794 11.78 28.40 -5.23
CA LEU A 794 10.51 28.14 -5.87
C LEU A 794 10.68 27.12 -7.00
N LEU A 795 9.70 26.24 -7.13
CA LEU A 795 9.63 25.23 -8.19
C LEU A 795 8.29 25.36 -8.90
N ALA A 796 8.31 25.60 -10.21
CA ALA A 796 7.13 25.68 -11.04
C ALA A 796 6.95 24.42 -11.89
N LEU A 797 5.70 24.02 -12.10
CA LEU A 797 5.34 22.88 -12.94
C LEU A 797 4.98 23.28 -14.37
N MET A 798 5.31 22.40 -15.31
CA MET A 798 4.99 22.47 -16.74
C MET A 798 4.26 21.18 -17.15
N ALA A 799 2.93 21.24 -17.21
CA ALA A 799 2.04 20.09 -17.42
C ALA A 799 1.27 20.18 -18.74
N GLY A 800 0.66 19.05 -19.16
CA GLY A 800 -0.04 18.97 -20.44
C GLY A 800 0.88 19.29 -21.62
N ASP A 801 0.38 20.04 -22.60
CA ASP A 801 1.16 20.43 -23.79
C ASP A 801 2.39 21.27 -23.42
N ALA A 802 2.28 22.10 -22.37
CA ALA A 802 3.40 22.92 -21.89
C ALA A 802 4.60 22.08 -21.40
N GLY A 803 4.37 20.84 -20.96
CA GLY A 803 5.43 19.90 -20.61
C GLY A 803 6.32 19.56 -21.80
N TYR A 804 5.73 19.36 -22.98
CA TYR A 804 6.43 19.11 -24.24
C TYR A 804 7.06 20.39 -24.80
N ASP A 805 6.35 21.53 -24.75
CA ASP A 805 6.89 22.81 -25.22
C ASP A 805 8.16 23.21 -24.44
N THR A 806 8.22 22.88 -23.16
CA THR A 806 9.40 23.10 -22.30
C THR A 806 10.63 22.40 -22.87
N GLU A 807 10.48 21.22 -23.49
CA GLU A 807 11.58 20.44 -24.09
C GLU A 807 12.24 21.14 -25.27
N GLN A 808 11.61 22.17 -25.85
CA GLN A 808 12.14 22.95 -26.98
C GLN A 808 12.33 24.45 -26.68
N THR A 809 11.68 24.97 -25.63
CA THR A 809 11.86 26.37 -25.22
C THR A 809 13.26 26.56 -24.63
N CYS A 810 13.94 27.67 -24.94
CA CYS A 810 15.25 27.95 -24.32
C CYS A 810 15.11 28.28 -22.82
N ASN A 811 16.16 28.03 -22.04
CA ASN A 811 16.08 28.20 -20.60
C ASN A 811 15.94 29.67 -20.17
N ASP A 812 16.59 30.59 -20.88
CA ASP A 812 16.56 32.02 -20.54
C ASP A 812 15.14 32.58 -20.71
N ASP A 813 14.43 32.18 -21.77
CA ASP A 813 13.03 32.54 -22.00
C ASP A 813 12.13 31.98 -20.88
N LEU A 814 12.35 30.73 -20.47
CA LEU A 814 11.59 30.11 -19.37
C LEU A 814 11.82 30.84 -18.04
N VAL A 815 13.06 31.25 -17.77
CA VAL A 815 13.41 31.99 -16.54
C VAL A 815 12.87 33.42 -16.58
N ALA A 816 12.93 34.09 -17.73
CA ALA A 816 12.36 35.41 -17.93
C ALA A 816 10.83 35.38 -17.75
N GLU A 817 10.15 34.43 -18.39
CA GLU A 817 8.69 34.24 -18.26
C GLU A 817 8.31 33.95 -16.80
N ALA A 818 9.01 33.03 -16.14
CA ALA A 818 8.81 32.73 -14.72
C ALA A 818 8.95 33.98 -13.84
N THR A 819 9.95 34.81 -14.12
CA THR A 819 10.21 36.06 -13.38
C THR A 819 9.07 37.07 -13.59
N GLU A 820 8.57 37.23 -14.82
CA GLU A 820 7.44 38.13 -15.11
C GLU A 820 6.14 37.67 -14.45
N ILE A 821 5.90 36.36 -14.40
CA ILE A 821 4.77 35.79 -13.67
C ILE A 821 4.87 36.12 -12.19
N LEU A 822 6.03 35.90 -11.57
CA LEU A 822 6.24 36.20 -10.16
C LEU A 822 6.16 37.71 -9.88
N ARG A 823 6.64 38.57 -10.79
CA ARG A 823 6.48 40.03 -10.70
C ARG A 823 5.02 40.46 -10.76
N SER A 824 4.18 39.76 -11.52
CA SER A 824 2.74 40.05 -11.54
C SER A 824 2.10 39.80 -10.17
N VAL A 825 2.54 38.76 -9.45
CA VAL A 825 1.98 38.36 -8.15
C VAL A 825 2.57 39.15 -6.98
N TYR A 826 3.90 39.26 -6.91
CA TYR A 826 4.64 39.82 -5.76
C TYR A 826 5.21 41.22 -6.01
N GLY A 827 4.98 41.77 -7.20
CA GLY A 827 5.38 43.12 -7.59
C GLY A 827 6.72 43.19 -8.34
N PRO A 828 7.06 44.36 -8.89
CA PRO A 828 8.17 44.52 -9.84
C PRO A 828 9.57 44.34 -9.23
N ARG A 829 9.69 44.28 -7.89
CA ARG A 829 10.96 44.11 -7.18
C ARG A 829 11.44 42.65 -7.12
N VAL A 830 10.66 41.69 -7.63
CA VAL A 830 11.12 40.31 -7.72
C VAL A 830 12.39 40.24 -8.57
N PRO A 831 13.51 39.74 -8.01
CA PRO A 831 14.79 39.67 -8.71
C PRO A 831 14.82 38.48 -9.66
N HIS A 832 15.83 38.42 -10.53
CA HIS A 832 16.17 37.18 -11.22
C HIS A 832 16.73 36.13 -10.23
N PRO A 833 16.51 34.83 -10.47
CA PRO A 833 16.95 33.75 -9.58
C PRO A 833 18.46 33.50 -9.72
N VAL A 834 19.22 33.43 -8.63
CA VAL A 834 20.69 33.26 -8.67
C VAL A 834 21.17 31.96 -9.32
N GLU A 835 20.35 30.91 -9.26
CA GLU A 835 20.58 29.64 -9.95
C GLU A 835 19.21 29.15 -10.46
N ALA A 836 19.16 28.70 -11.72
CA ALA A 836 17.98 28.10 -12.29
C ALA A 836 18.27 26.72 -12.89
N VAL A 837 17.30 25.82 -12.79
CA VAL A 837 17.38 24.45 -13.30
C VAL A 837 16.08 24.09 -14.01
N VAL A 838 16.19 23.56 -15.23
CA VAL A 838 15.04 23.09 -16.02
C VAL A 838 15.20 21.61 -16.30
N THR A 839 14.14 20.82 -16.07
CA THR A 839 14.12 19.39 -16.40
C THR A 839 13.68 19.17 -17.84
N ARG A 840 14.21 18.11 -18.48
CA ARG A 840 13.86 17.68 -19.84
C ARG A 840 13.70 16.15 -19.92
N TRP A 841 12.63 15.64 -19.32
CA TRP A 841 12.40 14.20 -19.15
C TRP A 841 12.14 13.45 -20.47
N ALA A 842 11.54 14.09 -21.48
CA ALA A 842 11.30 13.48 -22.80
C ALA A 842 12.60 13.28 -23.58
N SER A 843 13.50 14.27 -23.49
CA SER A 843 14.81 14.25 -24.15
C SER A 843 15.77 13.24 -23.52
N ASP A 844 15.61 12.96 -22.22
CA ASP A 844 16.42 11.98 -21.49
C ASP A 844 16.29 10.56 -22.08
N LYS A 845 17.39 10.05 -22.67
CA LYS A 845 17.42 8.73 -23.31
C LYS A 845 17.11 7.55 -22.38
N PHE A 846 17.29 7.71 -21.07
CA PHE A 846 17.04 6.68 -20.06
C PHE A 846 15.65 6.79 -19.40
N ALA A 847 14.83 7.77 -19.79
CA ALA A 847 13.47 7.93 -19.29
C ALA A 847 12.45 8.04 -20.43
N ARG A 848 12.72 8.88 -21.43
CA ARG A 848 11.86 9.18 -22.59
C ARG A 848 10.46 9.67 -22.19
N GLY A 849 10.39 10.45 -21.12
CA GLY A 849 9.17 10.95 -20.50
C GLY A 849 9.19 10.81 -18.98
N SER A 850 8.07 11.17 -18.36
CA SER A 850 7.94 11.29 -16.90
C SER A 850 7.35 10.02 -16.28
N TYR A 851 6.09 9.66 -16.59
CA TYR A 851 5.43 8.45 -16.04
C TYR A 851 4.24 8.01 -16.90
N SER A 852 3.75 6.78 -16.65
CA SER A 852 2.64 6.22 -17.43
C SER A 852 1.30 6.86 -17.09
N SER A 853 0.38 6.80 -18.04
CA SER A 853 -1.01 7.20 -17.88
C SER A 853 -1.92 6.22 -18.60
N ALA A 854 -3.23 6.32 -18.35
CA ALA A 854 -4.22 5.57 -19.10
C ALA A 854 -4.38 6.18 -20.49
N GLY A 855 -3.65 5.67 -21.48
CA GLY A 855 -3.75 6.11 -22.87
C GLY A 855 -5.16 5.88 -23.45
N PRO A 856 -5.55 6.53 -24.55
CA PRO A 856 -6.94 6.52 -25.04
C PRO A 856 -7.51 5.12 -25.24
N ASP A 857 -6.69 4.22 -25.79
CA ASP A 857 -7.06 2.83 -26.10
C ASP A 857 -6.82 1.83 -24.97
N MET A 858 -6.47 2.30 -23.77
CA MET A 858 -6.14 1.43 -22.64
C MET A 858 -7.28 0.45 -22.32
N LYS A 859 -6.91 -0.79 -21.97
CA LYS A 859 -7.80 -1.82 -21.45
C LYS A 859 -7.61 -2.01 -19.94
N THR A 860 -8.63 -2.54 -19.25
CA THR A 860 -8.61 -2.77 -17.80
C THR A 860 -7.37 -3.51 -17.31
N ASP A 861 -6.94 -4.52 -18.07
CA ASP A 861 -5.88 -5.45 -17.65
C ASP A 861 -4.50 -5.06 -18.20
N ASP A 862 -4.34 -3.87 -18.80
CA ASP A 862 -3.10 -3.50 -19.48
C ASP A 862 -1.90 -3.39 -18.52
N TYR A 863 -2.07 -2.83 -17.31
CA TYR A 863 -1.00 -2.81 -16.31
C TYR A 863 -0.60 -4.22 -15.83
N ASP A 864 -1.57 -5.11 -15.62
CA ASP A 864 -1.32 -6.50 -15.23
C ASP A 864 -0.65 -7.28 -16.36
N THR A 865 -1.10 -7.07 -17.60
CA THR A 865 -0.48 -7.64 -18.79
C THR A 865 0.95 -7.12 -18.96
N MET A 866 1.20 -5.85 -18.65
CA MET A 866 2.54 -5.26 -18.66
C MET A 866 3.45 -5.89 -17.58
N ALA A 867 2.91 -6.30 -16.44
CA ALA A 867 3.65 -7.00 -15.39
C ALA A 867 4.02 -8.46 -15.73
N ARG A 868 3.24 -9.16 -16.57
CA ARG A 868 3.46 -10.59 -16.89
C ARG A 868 4.86 -10.87 -17.45
N ALA A 869 5.51 -11.93 -17.00
CA ALA A 869 6.80 -12.36 -17.54
C ALA A 869 6.67 -12.95 -18.97
N VAL A 870 7.78 -12.97 -19.71
CA VAL A 870 7.94 -13.68 -20.99
C VAL A 870 9.06 -14.70 -20.82
N GLY A 871 8.69 -15.95 -20.50
CA GLY A 871 9.66 -16.99 -20.16
C GLY A 871 10.52 -16.59 -18.95
N ASN A 872 11.84 -16.46 -19.12
CA ASN A 872 12.75 -16.03 -18.04
C ASN A 872 13.01 -14.51 -17.96
N LEU A 873 12.25 -13.70 -18.71
CA LEU A 873 12.27 -12.23 -18.66
C LEU A 873 11.06 -11.68 -17.90
N PHE A 874 11.31 -11.02 -16.78
CA PHE A 874 10.32 -10.43 -15.86
C PHE A 874 10.29 -8.91 -15.99
N PHE A 875 9.18 -8.28 -15.60
CA PHE A 875 8.98 -6.84 -15.70
C PHE A 875 8.57 -6.22 -14.36
N ALA A 876 9.20 -5.11 -14.02
CA ALA A 876 8.82 -4.24 -12.90
C ALA A 876 8.97 -2.76 -13.30
N GLY A 877 8.43 -1.87 -12.48
CA GLY A 877 8.36 -0.44 -12.76
C GLY A 877 6.96 0.10 -12.49
N GLU A 878 6.84 1.42 -12.37
CA GLU A 878 5.54 2.07 -12.13
C GLU A 878 4.48 1.70 -13.18
N HIS A 879 4.89 1.53 -14.44
CA HIS A 879 4.05 1.08 -15.56
C HIS A 879 3.64 -0.41 -15.50
N THR A 880 3.90 -1.10 -14.39
CA THR A 880 3.52 -2.50 -14.16
C THR A 880 2.67 -2.65 -12.89
N SER A 881 2.17 -1.55 -12.31
CA SER A 881 1.42 -1.56 -11.05
C SER A 881 0.02 -1.00 -11.27
N GLY A 882 -0.97 -1.88 -11.47
CA GLY A 882 -2.35 -1.45 -11.74
C GLY A 882 -3.01 -0.66 -10.61
N THR A 883 -2.64 -0.94 -9.35
CA THR A 883 -3.22 -0.26 -8.18
C THR A 883 -2.56 1.08 -7.86
N HIS A 884 -1.34 1.32 -8.33
CA HIS A 884 -0.54 2.52 -7.99
C HIS A 884 0.40 2.93 -9.14
N PRO A 885 -0.09 3.07 -10.39
CA PRO A 885 0.76 3.44 -11.51
C PRO A 885 1.37 4.84 -11.30
N ALA A 886 2.36 5.22 -12.09
CA ALA A 886 2.99 6.54 -12.06
C ALA A 886 3.65 6.99 -10.73
N THR A 887 3.72 6.15 -9.71
CA THR A 887 4.21 6.53 -8.38
C THR A 887 5.51 5.84 -7.97
N VAL A 888 6.23 6.46 -7.03
CA VAL A 888 7.41 5.86 -6.39
C VAL A 888 7.07 4.59 -5.62
N HIS A 889 5.96 4.61 -4.88
CA HIS A 889 5.52 3.46 -4.10
C HIS A 889 5.02 2.32 -4.99
N GLY A 890 4.32 2.61 -6.09
CA GLY A 890 3.96 1.60 -7.09
C GLY A 890 5.17 0.98 -7.78
N ALA A 891 6.18 1.79 -8.14
CA ALA A 891 7.46 1.28 -8.61
C ALA A 891 8.10 0.33 -7.57
N TYR A 892 8.15 0.73 -6.31
CA TYR A 892 8.70 -0.11 -5.23
C TYR A 892 7.93 -1.43 -5.05
N LEU A 893 6.59 -1.36 -4.97
CA LEU A 893 5.72 -2.54 -4.86
C LEU A 893 5.88 -3.49 -6.05
N SER A 894 5.99 -2.97 -7.28
CA SER A 894 6.23 -3.79 -8.46
C SER A 894 7.58 -4.52 -8.42
N GLY A 895 8.60 -3.91 -7.79
CA GLY A 895 9.90 -4.54 -7.56
C GLY A 895 9.80 -5.70 -6.57
N LEU A 896 9.05 -5.52 -5.48
CA LEU A 896 8.76 -6.61 -4.53
C LEU A 896 8.01 -7.77 -5.20
N ARG A 897 7.01 -7.46 -6.04
CA ARG A 897 6.27 -8.44 -6.84
C ARG A 897 7.21 -9.20 -7.78
N ALA A 898 8.00 -8.52 -8.60
CA ALA A 898 8.89 -9.20 -9.54
C ALA A 898 9.94 -10.08 -8.84
N ALA A 899 10.44 -9.66 -7.67
CA ALA A 899 11.31 -10.50 -6.84
C ALA A 899 10.60 -11.77 -6.37
N SER A 900 9.33 -11.65 -5.98
CA SER A 900 8.46 -12.78 -5.66
C SER A 900 8.27 -13.71 -6.87
N ASP A 901 7.95 -13.16 -8.04
CA ASP A 901 7.71 -13.94 -9.27
C ASP A 901 8.95 -14.73 -9.69
N VAL A 902 10.13 -14.12 -9.60
CA VAL A 902 11.41 -14.81 -9.85
C VAL A 902 11.63 -15.93 -8.84
N LEU A 903 11.36 -15.70 -7.55
CA LEU A 903 11.49 -16.75 -6.54
C LEU A 903 10.50 -17.90 -6.79
N ASP A 904 9.25 -17.59 -7.18
CA ASP A 904 8.23 -18.57 -7.55
C ASP A 904 8.66 -19.38 -8.76
N ALA A 905 9.28 -18.77 -9.77
CA ALA A 905 9.85 -19.46 -10.93
C ALA A 905 11.02 -20.39 -10.56
N ILE A 906 11.78 -20.09 -9.50
CA ILE A 906 12.90 -20.91 -9.04
C ILE A 906 12.44 -22.04 -8.11
N LEU A 907 11.60 -21.73 -7.12
CA LEU A 907 11.27 -22.62 -6.00
C LEU A 907 9.89 -23.26 -6.09
N GLY A 908 9.07 -22.86 -7.07
CA GLY A 908 7.68 -23.27 -7.23
C GLY A 908 6.72 -22.58 -6.24
N PRO A 909 5.42 -22.92 -6.32
CA PRO A 909 4.40 -22.41 -5.40
C PRO A 909 4.72 -22.78 -3.94
N LEU A 910 3.99 -22.16 -3.01
CA LEU A 910 4.07 -22.53 -1.59
C LEU A 910 3.63 -23.98 -1.38
N ALA A 911 4.47 -24.77 -0.73
CA ALA A 911 4.11 -26.13 -0.35
C ALA A 911 3.25 -26.09 0.92
N ILE A 912 2.01 -26.57 0.83
CA ILE A 912 1.05 -26.57 1.94
C ILE A 912 0.99 -27.99 2.53
N PRO A 913 1.41 -28.19 3.80
CA PRO A 913 1.25 -29.47 4.46
C PRO A 913 -0.23 -29.88 4.53
N THR A 914 -0.54 -31.16 4.28
CA THR A 914 -1.91 -31.69 4.36
C THR A 914 -1.96 -32.83 5.39
N PRO A 915 -2.89 -32.81 6.37
CA PRO A 915 -3.77 -31.70 6.72
C PRO A 915 -2.98 -30.47 7.22
N LEU A 916 -3.43 -29.27 6.86
CA LEU A 916 -2.74 -28.03 7.25
C LEU A 916 -2.86 -27.75 8.75
N ILE A 917 -4.04 -28.02 9.31
CA ILE A 917 -4.31 -27.97 10.73
C ILE A 917 -4.29 -29.40 11.25
N LEU A 918 -3.39 -29.69 12.19
CA LEU A 918 -3.35 -31.00 12.82
C LEU A 918 -4.65 -31.24 13.61
N PRO A 919 -5.17 -32.48 13.65
CA PRO A 919 -6.28 -32.81 14.53
C PRO A 919 -5.99 -32.33 15.93
N LYS A 920 -7.04 -31.92 16.66
CA LYS A 920 -6.91 -31.88 18.11
C LYS A 920 -6.44 -33.27 18.50
N ASP A 921 -5.30 -33.37 19.19
CA ASP A 921 -5.03 -34.59 19.92
C ASP A 921 -6.34 -34.93 20.63
N PRO A 922 -6.86 -36.17 20.51
CA PRO A 922 -8.05 -36.55 21.27
C PRO A 922 -7.83 -36.07 22.70
N PRO A 923 -8.87 -35.64 23.44
CA PRO A 923 -8.67 -35.50 24.86
C PRO A 923 -8.12 -36.86 25.26
N ALA A 924 -6.85 -36.90 25.63
CA ALA A 924 -6.39 -38.05 26.34
C ALA A 924 -7.41 -38.16 27.47
N SER A 925 -8.08 -39.29 27.59
CA SER A 925 -8.48 -39.73 28.92
C SER A 925 -7.19 -39.60 29.73
N SER A 926 -7.16 -38.54 30.55
CA SER A 926 -6.03 -37.62 30.69
C SER A 926 -4.64 -38.27 30.77
N SER A 927 -3.93 -38.24 29.65
CA SER A 927 -2.46 -38.24 29.61
C SER A 927 -2.02 -36.87 29.11
N SER A 928 -1.54 -36.06 30.05
CA SER A 928 -0.76 -34.86 29.75
C SER A 928 0.67 -35.07 30.24
N SER A 929 1.53 -35.29 29.25
CA SER A 929 2.88 -34.74 29.12
C SER A 929 3.80 -34.71 30.35
N SER A 930 4.73 -35.67 30.39
CA SER A 930 6.16 -35.34 30.40
C SER A 930 6.50 -34.80 29.00
N SER A 931 6.79 -33.52 28.86
CA SER A 931 8.06 -32.84 29.14
C SER A 931 9.11 -33.02 28.04
N SER A 932 9.82 -31.93 27.86
CA SER A 932 10.98 -31.72 27.02
C SER A 932 12.08 -32.76 27.20
N SER A 933 12.69 -33.08 26.07
CA SER A 933 14.13 -33.21 25.85
C SER A 933 14.72 -34.62 25.71
N SER A 934 15.51 -34.74 24.62
CA SER A 934 16.78 -35.47 24.56
C SER A 934 16.76 -36.97 24.33
N LEU A 935 16.64 -37.37 23.05
CA LEU A 935 17.32 -38.58 22.56
C LEU A 935 18.84 -38.35 22.59
N LYS A 936 19.47 -38.74 23.70
CA LYS A 936 20.82 -39.33 23.71
C LYS A 936 20.66 -40.86 23.63
N ARG A 937 21.61 -41.50 22.96
CA ARG A 937 21.73 -42.95 22.70
C ARG A 937 21.17 -43.85 23.81
N LYS A 938 20.29 -44.80 23.45
CA LYS A 938 19.78 -45.85 24.35
C LYS A 938 20.88 -46.86 24.71
N SER A 939 21.11 -47.03 26.02
CA SER A 939 21.80 -48.17 26.65
C SER A 939 20.82 -48.95 27.55
N PRO A 940 21.08 -50.23 27.89
CA PRO A 940 20.07 -51.19 28.38
C PRO A 940 19.59 -51.03 29.84
N SER A 941 19.85 -49.91 30.52
CA SER A 941 19.56 -49.75 31.96
C SER A 941 18.19 -49.14 32.31
N ASP A 942 17.47 -48.55 31.35
CA ASP A 942 16.25 -47.75 31.60
C ASP A 942 14.96 -48.55 31.83
N THR A 943 14.99 -49.88 31.73
CA THR A 943 13.81 -50.75 31.87
C THR A 943 13.40 -50.99 33.33
N LYS A 944 14.30 -50.78 34.31
CA LYS A 944 14.01 -51.03 35.73
C LYS A 944 13.36 -49.84 36.45
N GLU A 945 13.62 -48.61 36.02
CA GLU A 945 13.07 -47.37 36.63
C GLU A 945 11.55 -47.23 36.34
N ASN A 946 11.13 -47.54 35.10
CA ASN A 946 9.73 -47.44 34.65
C ASN A 946 8.77 -48.41 35.37
N ALA A 947 9.24 -49.59 35.78
CA ALA A 947 8.43 -50.58 36.50
C ALA A 947 8.12 -50.13 37.95
N ARG A 948 9.06 -49.40 38.58
CA ARG A 948 8.90 -48.87 39.94
C ARG A 948 7.87 -47.73 39.98
N GLN A 949 7.89 -46.85 38.99
CA GLN A 949 6.92 -45.76 38.86
C GLN A 949 5.50 -46.25 38.50
N ALA A 950 5.37 -47.34 37.75
CA ALA A 950 4.07 -47.97 37.50
C ALA A 950 3.47 -48.57 38.79
N ARG A 951 4.29 -49.19 39.65
CA ARG A 951 3.85 -49.73 40.95
C ARG A 951 3.40 -48.65 41.93
N LEU A 952 4.11 -47.52 42.00
CA LEU A 952 3.73 -46.39 42.87
C LEU A 952 2.36 -45.80 42.48
N ARG A 953 2.09 -45.64 41.18
CA ARG A 953 0.79 -45.13 40.69
C ARG A 953 -0.36 -46.09 40.97
N ALA A 954 -0.14 -47.40 40.82
CA ALA A 954 -1.15 -48.41 41.17
C ALA A 954 -1.47 -48.40 42.67
N HIS A 955 -0.47 -48.18 43.53
CA HIS A 955 -0.63 -48.06 44.97
C HIS A 955 -1.40 -46.80 45.37
N GLU A 956 -1.08 -45.64 44.78
CA GLU A 956 -1.81 -44.39 45.00
C GLU A 956 -3.28 -44.44 44.54
N MET A 957 -3.55 -45.15 43.43
CA MET A 957 -4.92 -45.40 42.98
C MET A 957 -5.70 -46.29 43.95
N ALA A 958 -5.11 -47.40 44.41
CA ALA A 958 -5.73 -48.27 45.39
C ALA A 958 -5.99 -47.56 46.73
N LEU A 959 -5.08 -46.69 47.15
CA LEU A 959 -5.22 -45.80 48.30
C LEU A 959 -6.38 -44.82 48.13
N TRP A 960 -6.50 -44.21 46.95
CA TRP A 960 -7.59 -43.29 46.63
C TRP A 960 -8.96 -43.99 46.60
N ASP A 961 -9.04 -45.16 45.98
CA ASP A 961 -10.25 -45.99 45.97
C ASP A 961 -10.63 -46.43 47.38
N HIS A 962 -9.65 -46.76 48.23
CA HIS A 962 -9.88 -47.07 49.64
C HIS A 962 -10.48 -45.87 50.41
N VAL A 963 -9.93 -44.67 50.21
CA VAL A 963 -10.44 -43.44 50.84
C VAL A 963 -11.88 -43.14 50.37
N VAL A 964 -12.14 -43.20 49.06
CA VAL A 964 -13.47 -42.95 48.50
C VAL A 964 -14.49 -43.99 48.95
N ALA A 965 -14.09 -45.27 49.05
CA ALA A 965 -14.97 -46.33 49.55
C ALA A 965 -15.35 -46.15 51.04
N ARG A 966 -14.46 -45.56 51.86
CA ARG A 966 -14.67 -45.43 53.31
C ARG A 966 -15.43 -44.17 53.72
N ILE A 967 -15.14 -43.03 53.08
CA ILE A 967 -15.70 -41.71 53.48
C ILE A 967 -16.44 -41.00 52.34
N GLY A 968 -16.68 -41.70 51.23
CA GLY A 968 -17.37 -41.16 50.06
C GLY A 968 -16.52 -40.18 49.26
N ARG A 969 -17.10 -39.62 48.18
CA ARG A 969 -16.44 -38.61 47.35
C ARG A 969 -16.45 -37.25 48.05
N ARG A 970 -15.37 -36.49 47.87
CA ARG A 970 -15.29 -35.10 48.35
C ARG A 970 -16.44 -34.26 47.78
N PRO A 971 -17.14 -33.45 48.60
CA PRO A 971 -18.25 -32.61 48.12
C PRO A 971 -17.82 -31.70 46.95
N PRO A 972 -18.69 -31.51 45.93
CA PRO A 972 -18.42 -30.58 44.83
C PRO A 972 -18.78 -29.11 45.21
N PRO A 973 -18.12 -28.11 44.61
CA PRO A 973 -18.41 -26.70 44.89
C PRO A 973 -19.83 -26.30 44.42
N PRO A 974 -20.57 -25.48 45.19
CA PRO A 974 -21.93 -25.09 44.84
C PRO A 974 -21.96 -24.13 43.63
N PRO A 975 -22.99 -24.21 42.76
CA PRO A 975 -23.11 -23.37 41.57
C PRO A 975 -23.33 -21.88 41.91
N LYS A 976 -22.86 -20.98 41.05
CA LYS A 976 -22.99 -19.52 41.23
C LYS A 976 -24.43 -19.04 40.97
N PRO A 977 -25.05 -18.24 41.85
CA PRO A 977 -26.40 -17.71 41.63
C PRO A 977 -26.41 -16.51 40.67
N PRO A 978 -27.55 -16.19 40.04
CA PRO A 978 -27.73 -14.96 39.27
C PRO A 978 -27.72 -13.76 40.23
N ALA A 979 -26.63 -12.99 40.25
CA ALA A 979 -26.39 -11.95 41.25
C ALA A 979 -26.79 -10.52 40.82
N SER A 980 -27.46 -10.37 39.67
CA SER A 980 -27.84 -9.06 39.12
C SER A 980 -29.33 -8.80 39.33
N ALA A 981 -29.66 -7.67 39.97
CA ALA A 981 -31.03 -7.20 40.15
C ALA A 981 -31.79 -7.07 38.82
N TYR A 982 -31.07 -6.71 37.75
CA TYR A 982 -31.62 -6.65 36.40
C TYR A 982 -32.11 -8.01 35.88
N LEU A 983 -31.47 -9.12 36.24
CA LEU A 983 -31.90 -10.45 35.78
C LEU A 983 -33.23 -10.86 36.43
N PHE A 984 -33.42 -10.56 37.72
CA PHE A 984 -34.70 -10.78 38.40
C PHE A 984 -35.80 -9.90 37.81
N TYR A 985 -35.49 -8.62 37.57
CA TYR A 985 -36.42 -7.68 36.93
C TYR A 985 -36.79 -8.11 35.50
N SER A 986 -35.79 -8.44 34.68
CA SER A 986 -35.98 -8.84 33.29
C SER A 986 -36.82 -10.11 33.18
N ARG A 987 -36.69 -11.05 34.14
CA ARG A 987 -37.50 -12.26 34.17
C ARG A 987 -38.94 -11.98 34.62
N ALA A 988 -39.13 -11.13 35.63
CA ALA A 988 -40.46 -10.77 36.13
C ALA A 988 -41.27 -9.90 35.14
N HIS A 989 -40.58 -9.08 34.33
CA HIS A 989 -41.22 -8.12 33.41
C HIS A 989 -41.04 -8.48 31.93
N HIS A 990 -40.61 -9.70 31.62
CA HIS A 990 -40.41 -10.17 30.25
C HIS A 990 -41.68 -10.07 29.40
N ASP A 991 -42.82 -10.55 29.92
CA ASP A 991 -44.09 -10.50 29.22
C ASP A 991 -44.65 -9.08 29.11
N HIS A 992 -44.35 -8.21 30.07
CA HIS A 992 -44.73 -6.81 30.02
C HIS A 992 -43.97 -6.07 28.92
N ALA A 993 -42.66 -6.31 28.78
CA ALA A 993 -41.85 -5.77 27.69
C ALA A 993 -42.32 -6.27 26.31
N ARG A 994 -42.70 -7.55 26.21
CA ARG A 994 -43.26 -8.13 24.97
C ARG A 994 -44.59 -7.47 24.60
N ARG A 995 -45.55 -7.37 25.52
CA ARG A 995 -46.86 -6.75 25.26
C ARG A 995 -46.73 -5.27 24.88
N ARG A 996 -45.77 -4.55 25.47
CA ARG A 996 -45.52 -3.14 25.16
C ARG A 996 -44.98 -2.95 23.73
N LEU A 997 -44.19 -3.91 23.23
CA LEU A 997 -43.77 -3.97 21.82
C LEU A 997 -44.91 -4.37 20.89
N GLU A 998 -45.78 -5.31 21.31
CA GLU A 998 -46.94 -5.74 20.52
C GLU A 998 -47.98 -4.62 20.39
N ALA A 999 -48.25 -3.87 21.46
CA ALA A 999 -49.19 -2.74 21.45
C ALA A 999 -48.70 -1.54 20.62
N ALA A 1000 -47.38 -1.36 20.50
CA ALA A 1000 -46.77 -0.33 19.65
C ALA A 1000 -46.75 -0.70 18.14
N ARG A 1001 -47.19 -1.91 17.78
CA ARG A 1001 -47.23 -2.41 16.39
C ARG A 1001 -48.66 -2.37 15.84
N ARG A 1002 -48.80 -2.03 14.56
CA ARG A 1002 -50.10 -2.07 13.84
C ARG A 1002 -50.63 -3.52 13.75
N PRO A 1003 -51.95 -3.77 13.77
CA PRO A 1003 -52.51 -5.12 13.67
C PRO A 1003 -52.01 -5.83 12.39
N GLY A 1004 -51.41 -7.02 12.53
CA GLY A 1004 -51.02 -7.89 11.40
C GLY A 1004 -49.51 -8.12 11.17
N ARG A 1005 -48.59 -7.55 11.98
CA ARG A 1005 -47.14 -7.88 11.91
C ARG A 1005 -46.72 -9.02 12.84
N ALA A 1006 -45.63 -9.70 12.48
CA ALA A 1006 -45.02 -10.81 13.24
C ALA A 1006 -44.62 -10.42 14.69
N LYS A 1007 -44.63 -11.42 15.58
CA LYS A 1007 -44.32 -11.28 17.02
C LYS A 1007 -42.93 -10.65 17.25
N PRO A 1008 -42.72 -9.86 18.32
CA PRO A 1008 -41.42 -9.27 18.62
C PRO A 1008 -40.35 -10.35 18.85
N SER A 1009 -39.15 -10.12 18.32
CA SER A 1009 -38.02 -11.02 18.49
C SER A 1009 -37.50 -11.01 19.94
N ALA A 1010 -36.83 -12.08 20.36
CA ALA A 1010 -36.25 -12.18 21.71
C ALA A 1010 -35.25 -11.05 22.00
N ASN A 1011 -34.53 -10.56 20.99
CA ASN A 1011 -33.61 -9.43 21.14
C ASN A 1011 -34.36 -8.12 21.41
N GLU A 1012 -35.46 -7.86 20.71
CA GLU A 1012 -36.28 -6.66 20.92
C GLU A 1012 -36.91 -6.66 22.32
N VAL A 1013 -37.43 -7.80 22.78
CA VAL A 1013 -37.99 -7.93 24.14
C VAL A 1013 -36.89 -7.66 25.19
N ARG A 1014 -35.67 -8.18 24.98
CA ARG A 1014 -34.53 -7.94 25.87
C ARG A 1014 -34.13 -6.46 25.92
N VAL A 1015 -34.03 -5.79 24.77
CA VAL A 1015 -33.71 -4.35 24.69
C VAL A 1015 -34.80 -3.53 25.40
N MET A 1016 -36.07 -3.90 25.24
CA MET A 1016 -37.16 -3.24 25.94
C MET A 1016 -37.17 -3.51 27.43
N SER A 1017 -36.87 -4.72 27.89
CA SER A 1017 -36.69 -5.01 29.33
C SER A 1017 -35.52 -4.21 29.92
N ALA A 1018 -34.43 -4.02 29.18
CA ALA A 1018 -33.30 -3.18 29.60
C ALA A 1018 -33.68 -1.70 29.69
N LYS A 1019 -34.47 -1.20 28.73
CA LYS A 1019 -35.02 0.15 28.75
C LYS A 1019 -35.96 0.34 29.96
N MET A 1020 -36.89 -0.58 30.16
CA MET A 1020 -37.80 -0.56 31.31
C MET A 1020 -37.09 -0.58 32.66
N TRP A 1021 -35.96 -1.29 32.77
CA TRP A 1021 -35.12 -1.27 33.98
C TRP A 1021 -34.44 0.07 34.22
N ARG A 1022 -33.91 0.70 33.16
CA ARG A 1022 -33.26 2.03 33.25
C ARG A 1022 -34.26 3.12 33.64
N ASP A 1023 -35.48 3.03 33.09
CA ASP A 1023 -36.54 4.02 33.29
C ASP A 1023 -37.36 3.75 34.59
N ALA A 1024 -37.09 2.65 35.31
CA ALA A 1024 -37.81 2.29 36.52
C ALA A 1024 -37.39 3.17 37.71
N ALA A 1025 -38.40 3.72 38.41
CA ALA A 1025 -38.21 4.44 39.66
C ALA A 1025 -37.53 3.55 40.73
N GLU A 1026 -36.89 4.18 41.72
CA GLU A 1026 -36.07 3.48 42.70
C GLU A 1026 -36.90 2.49 43.55
N GLU A 1027 -38.16 2.82 43.81
CA GLU A 1027 -39.12 1.99 44.53
C GLU A 1027 -39.46 0.70 43.76
N VAL A 1028 -39.43 0.76 42.43
CA VAL A 1028 -39.68 -0.40 41.55
C VAL A 1028 -38.45 -1.29 41.45
N ARG A 1029 -37.24 -0.71 41.58
CA ARG A 1029 -35.97 -1.46 41.54
C ARG A 1029 -35.61 -2.09 42.89
N ALA A 1030 -36.00 -1.45 43.99
CA ALA A 1030 -35.73 -1.87 45.37
C ALA A 1030 -36.01 -3.36 45.67
N PRO A 1031 -37.17 -3.96 45.32
CA PRO A 1031 -37.42 -5.37 45.61
C PRO A 1031 -36.47 -6.32 44.86
N PHE A 1032 -36.05 -5.99 43.65
CA PHE A 1032 -35.14 -6.82 42.86
C PHE A 1032 -33.68 -6.68 43.32
N VAL A 1033 -33.30 -5.50 43.83
CA VAL A 1033 -32.02 -5.30 44.52
C VAL A 1033 -31.98 -6.11 45.81
N ALA A 1034 -33.06 -6.09 46.61
CA ALA A 1034 -33.17 -6.91 47.82
C ALA A 1034 -33.09 -8.42 47.52
N MET A 1035 -33.75 -8.89 46.44
CA MET A 1035 -33.65 -10.29 45.99
C MET A 1035 -32.23 -10.67 45.56
N ALA A 1036 -31.51 -9.78 44.88
CA ALA A 1036 -30.12 -10.02 44.49
C ALA A 1036 -29.19 -10.08 45.71
N GLU A 1037 -29.39 -9.21 46.71
CA GLU A 1037 -28.63 -9.22 47.95
C GLU A 1037 -28.95 -10.43 48.86
N GLU A 1038 -30.21 -10.88 48.90
CA GLU A 1038 -30.58 -12.14 49.58
C GLU A 1038 -29.95 -13.36 48.89
N ALA A 1039 -29.94 -13.40 47.54
CA ALA A 1039 -29.30 -14.48 46.78
C ALA A 1039 -27.77 -14.53 47.01
N LYS A 1040 -27.11 -13.37 47.12
CA LYS A 1040 -25.69 -13.28 47.49
C LYS A 1040 -25.44 -13.78 48.92
N ARG A 1041 -26.26 -13.36 49.89
CA ARG A 1041 -26.16 -13.81 51.29
C ARG A 1041 -26.41 -15.32 51.43
N GLY A 1042 -27.39 -15.85 50.70
CA GLY A 1042 -27.67 -17.29 50.64
C GLY A 1042 -26.49 -18.08 50.10
N HIS A 1043 -25.87 -17.65 49.00
CA HIS A 1043 -24.72 -18.34 48.43
C HIS A 1043 -23.48 -18.26 49.32
N ALA A 1044 -23.27 -17.14 50.03
CA ALA A 1044 -22.19 -17.04 51.01
C ALA A 1044 -22.33 -18.10 52.13
N ARG A 1045 -23.55 -18.30 52.66
CA ARG A 1045 -23.83 -19.34 53.67
C ARG A 1045 -23.61 -20.77 53.14
N VAL A 1046 -24.00 -21.03 51.89
CA VAL A 1046 -23.80 -22.35 51.25
C VAL A 1046 -22.30 -22.61 50.96
N MET A 1047 -21.56 -21.58 50.57
CA MET A 1047 -20.11 -21.65 50.37
C MET A 1047 -19.34 -21.87 51.67
N GLU A 1048 -19.79 -21.27 52.77
CA GLU A 1048 -19.21 -21.49 54.11
C GLU A 1048 -19.39 -22.95 54.55
N ARG A 1049 -20.61 -23.48 54.42
CA ARG A 1049 -20.89 -24.90 54.69
C ARG A 1049 -20.04 -25.84 53.81
N PHE A 1050 -19.91 -25.53 52.51
CA PHE A 1050 -19.04 -26.29 51.60
C PHE A 1050 -17.57 -26.30 52.07
N ARG A 1051 -17.05 -25.16 52.55
CA ARG A 1051 -15.67 -25.10 53.05
C ARG A 1051 -15.48 -25.97 54.28
N GLU A 1052 -16.45 -25.97 55.20
CA GLU A 1052 -16.42 -26.81 56.40
C GLU A 1052 -16.47 -28.30 56.07
N GLU A 1053 -17.43 -28.72 55.25
CA GLU A 1053 -17.61 -30.12 54.83
C GLU A 1053 -16.41 -30.64 54.04
N ALA A 1054 -15.87 -29.81 53.14
CA ALA A 1054 -14.69 -30.16 52.35
C ALA A 1054 -13.42 -30.28 53.22
N ALA A 1055 -13.22 -29.36 54.17
CA ALA A 1055 -12.09 -29.42 55.11
C ALA A 1055 -12.19 -30.62 56.06
N GLU A 1056 -13.40 -30.99 56.49
CA GLU A 1056 -13.62 -32.19 57.28
C GLU A 1056 -13.32 -33.47 56.49
N TRP A 1057 -13.77 -33.54 55.25
CA TRP A 1057 -13.44 -34.65 54.35
C TRP A 1057 -11.92 -34.77 54.16
N ASP A 1058 -11.22 -33.65 53.92
CA ASP A 1058 -9.77 -33.62 53.74
C ASP A 1058 -9.02 -34.12 55.00
N ARG A 1059 -9.50 -33.79 56.21
CA ARG A 1059 -8.95 -34.32 57.48
C ARG A 1059 -9.14 -35.83 57.60
N ARG A 1060 -10.34 -36.34 57.32
CA ARG A 1060 -10.65 -37.78 57.40
C ARG A 1060 -9.88 -38.58 56.34
N ALA A 1061 -9.74 -38.05 55.14
CA ALA A 1061 -8.95 -38.65 54.06
C ALA A 1061 -7.47 -38.79 54.46
N THR A 1062 -6.91 -37.76 55.10
CA THR A 1062 -5.51 -37.77 55.56
C THR A 1062 -5.28 -38.84 56.64
N ALA A 1063 -6.19 -38.98 57.61
CA ALA A 1063 -6.11 -39.99 58.65
C ALA A 1063 -6.21 -41.43 58.08
N LEU A 1064 -7.10 -41.66 57.10
CA LEU A 1064 -7.24 -42.95 56.42
C LEU A 1064 -6.01 -43.31 55.59
N LYS A 1065 -5.38 -42.32 54.94
CA LYS A 1065 -4.14 -42.55 54.18
C LYS A 1065 -2.99 -42.98 55.10
N ALA A 1066 -2.83 -42.31 56.24
CA ALA A 1066 -1.82 -42.67 57.24
C ALA A 1066 -2.02 -44.08 57.81
N GLY A 1067 -3.28 -44.50 58.03
CA GLY A 1067 -3.60 -45.86 58.48
C GLY A 1067 -3.37 -46.95 57.42
N TYR A 1068 -3.62 -46.65 56.15
CA TYR A 1068 -3.39 -47.59 55.03
C TYR A 1068 -1.90 -47.84 54.81
N GLU A 1069 -1.05 -46.81 54.91
CA GLU A 1069 0.41 -46.93 54.80
C GLU A 1069 1.02 -47.71 55.98
N GLY A 1070 0.42 -47.66 57.17
CA GLY A 1070 0.84 -48.45 58.34
C GLY A 1070 0.49 -49.94 58.28
N GLY A 1071 -0.49 -50.34 57.47
CA GLY A 1071 -0.95 -51.73 57.34
C GLY A 1071 -0.18 -52.57 56.31
N VAL A 1072 0.43 -51.94 55.31
CA VAL A 1072 1.09 -52.62 54.17
C VAL A 1072 2.55 -53.02 54.48
N GLY A 1073 3.08 -52.64 55.63
CA GLY A 1073 4.49 -52.89 56.03
C GLY A 1073 4.79 -54.20 56.78
N SER A 1074 3.84 -55.13 56.97
CA SER A 1074 4.03 -56.27 57.89
C SER A 1074 3.96 -57.68 57.28
N GLY A 1075 4.24 -57.85 55.99
CA GLY A 1075 4.43 -59.20 55.47
C GLY A 1075 4.83 -59.27 54.02
N VAL A 1076 6.14 -59.33 53.74
CA VAL A 1076 6.78 -60.23 52.77
C VAL A 1076 8.30 -60.26 53.07
N ALA A 1077 8.74 -61.23 53.87
CA ALA A 1077 10.11 -61.74 53.93
C ALA A 1077 10.02 -63.17 54.46
N GLY A 1078 10.56 -64.22 53.85
CA GLY A 1078 11.14 -64.44 52.53
C GLY A 1078 10.94 -65.93 52.20
N GLY A 1079 11.18 -66.31 50.95
CA GLY A 1079 11.10 -67.71 50.52
C GLY A 1079 11.50 -67.88 49.06
N GLU A 1080 12.80 -67.95 48.81
CA GLU A 1080 13.35 -68.66 47.65
C GLU A 1080 14.08 -69.90 48.19
N GLY A 1081 13.81 -71.03 47.55
CA GLY A 1081 13.98 -72.36 48.12
C GLY A 1081 15.36 -73.00 47.93
N ASP A 1082 15.45 -74.21 48.48
CA ASP A 1082 16.44 -75.20 48.08
C ASP A 1082 15.80 -76.60 48.09
N ALA A 1083 16.35 -77.47 47.26
CA ALA A 1083 15.82 -78.75 46.86
C ALA A 1083 16.16 -79.89 47.86
N GLY A 1084 15.31 -80.93 47.86
CA GLY A 1084 15.74 -82.31 48.12
C GLY A 1084 15.00 -83.04 49.25
N GLY A 1085 14.58 -84.29 48.95
CA GLY A 1085 14.49 -85.35 49.95
C GLY A 1085 13.10 -85.92 50.26
N GLU A 1086 12.81 -87.06 49.62
CA GLU A 1086 12.12 -88.30 50.08
C GLU A 1086 11.22 -88.35 51.34
N GLY A 1087 10.16 -89.17 51.21
CA GLY A 1087 9.41 -89.87 52.29
C GLY A 1087 8.25 -89.05 52.83
N GLY A 1088 7.02 -89.54 53.01
CA GLY A 1088 6.49 -90.89 53.14
C GLY A 1088 5.30 -90.78 54.10
N GLU A 1089 4.17 -91.37 53.71
CA GLU A 1089 3.03 -91.83 54.54
C GLU A 1089 2.27 -90.88 55.48
N GLY A 1090 0.94 -91.07 55.51
CA GLY A 1090 0.22 -91.11 56.78
C GLY A 1090 -0.84 -90.05 57.03
N GLY A 1091 -2.01 -90.24 56.41
CA GLY A 1091 -3.23 -90.55 57.16
C GLY A 1091 -3.89 -89.48 58.05
N LYS A 1092 -5.18 -89.31 57.75
CA LYS A 1092 -6.33 -89.34 58.66
C LYS A 1092 -6.92 -88.04 59.19
N ASP A 1093 -8.24 -88.01 58.97
CA ASP A 1093 -9.33 -87.58 59.86
C ASP A 1093 -9.29 -86.11 60.32
N GLY A 1094 -10.32 -85.30 60.16
CA GLY A 1094 -11.72 -85.61 60.03
C GLY A 1094 -12.47 -84.54 60.81
N ASP A 1095 -13.31 -83.82 60.07
CA ASP A 1095 -14.72 -83.68 60.39
C ASP A 1095 -15.20 -82.65 61.45
N VAL A 1096 -16.39 -82.13 61.14
CA VAL A 1096 -17.43 -81.59 62.03
C VAL A 1096 -17.51 -80.07 62.28
N ASP A 1097 -18.28 -79.44 61.37
CA ASP A 1097 -19.57 -78.76 61.60
C ASP A 1097 -19.73 -77.36 62.26
N MET A 1098 -20.61 -76.63 61.56
CA MET A 1098 -21.70 -75.75 62.00
C MET A 1098 -21.44 -74.27 62.32
N ASP A 1099 -21.71 -73.47 61.28
CA ASP A 1099 -22.53 -72.25 61.21
C ASP A 1099 -22.62 -71.27 62.41
N GLY A 1100 -22.26 -70.02 62.09
CA GLY A 1100 -22.61 -68.79 62.80
C GLY A 1100 -22.42 -67.57 61.89
#